data_AF-A0A3A8HGH0-F1
#
_entry.id   AF-A0A3A8HGH0-F1
#
_cell.length_a   1.000
_cell.length_b   1.000
_cell.length_c   1.000
_cell.angle_alpha   90.00
_cell.angle_beta   90.00
_cell.angle_gamma   90.00
#
_symmetry.space_group_name_H-M   'P 1'
#
loop_
_entity.id
_entity.type
_entity.pdbx_description
1 polymer ?
#
loop_
_entity_poly.entity_id
_entity_poly.type
_entity_poly.pdbx_seq_one_letter_code
_entity_poly.pdbx_strand_id
1 'polypeptide(L)'
;MRCLRPHLARAAALLSVFTPLLACGPDGSAPPSPDVQPGQARALATTGHKAFRVMTYNVRGPLDTGVRAWPNRKAAVLQRILANNADIVGVQEAQAPSGGPSIPADLIAGLTGADKPYGVYNPGGGSPKLIFFKKSRFEIAPEVGQGNEALVNPYASSETCFSHAEGKKIAWVGLRDLASGQVYFVANTHFAYAAACSLGRLREAEQMASFLATKPGGLPVIAMGDFNSDAQGQSTPGETTIADLEGGARLFRTARFDGVTGVDDATFNNAWNGSTSTKYQRLDYIFHNGGALTSSAPAIDRTESGGLTPSDHYPVLATIRPSIFNAGSTLSPTPSGTSTSTQLFFADVTGDGCADRITWNYAAGEGETWVAKSKCDGGFATAVKNTGATSGVATTRFFFADVTGDGCADKVLWRPNLGDGEVRIYPAKCDGTFGDRVAITQAASTSDATRFFFADITGDGCADLVRWNPTQKSGAFDTFVSKCNGTVSFGAAVTSTTGANTSVGTRVYFADVDGDGKADRILWNPAQEGGRTRVYRSTGAGAFTLHFLHESGTSGVETSRFYFADVDGDGKADKVFWRPGFREGRMQIYPSTGTNFAGSPVMDNTGFSNSENTDFFFADIDGRDGADKVYWNPGNYDGDTKVFRALTP
;
A
#
# COMPACT_ATOMS: atom_id res chain seq x y z
N MET A 1 5.93 -3.41 62.69
CA MET A 1 4.90 -3.26 63.74
C MET A 1 4.31 -1.85 63.65
N ARG A 2 3.00 -1.70 63.95
CA ARG A 2 2.23 -0.52 64.47
C ARG A 2 2.84 0.91 64.42
N CYS A 3 2.10 2.01 64.23
CA CYS A 3 0.71 2.27 63.83
C CYS A 3 0.49 3.79 63.59
N LEU A 4 -0.21 4.13 62.49
CA LEU A 4 -1.41 5.00 62.37
C LEU A 4 -1.49 6.48 62.84
N ARG A 5 -2.41 7.18 62.15
CA ARG A 5 -2.76 8.62 62.12
C ARG A 5 -3.46 9.14 63.41
N PRO A 6 -3.85 10.44 63.44
CA PRO A 6 -5.27 10.71 63.18
C PRO A 6 -5.56 11.81 62.11
N HIS A 7 -6.86 12.00 61.83
CA HIS A 7 -7.46 12.83 60.76
C HIS A 7 -8.22 14.06 61.29
N LEU A 8 -8.81 14.84 60.35
CA LEU A 8 -9.99 15.73 60.45
C LEU A 8 -9.70 17.23 60.61
N ALA A 9 -10.55 18.19 60.18
CA ALA A 9 -11.49 18.27 59.03
C ALA A 9 -12.10 19.70 58.93
N ARG A 10 -12.43 20.14 57.70
CA ARG A 10 -13.57 21.02 57.32
C ARG A 10 -13.79 22.44 57.93
N ALA A 11 -13.75 23.42 57.01
CA ALA A 11 -14.88 24.28 56.56
C ALA A 11 -15.13 25.72 57.10
N ALA A 12 -15.76 26.50 56.19
CA ALA A 12 -16.68 27.63 56.36
C ALA A 12 -16.18 29.11 56.38
N ALA A 13 -16.32 29.70 55.19
CA ALA A 13 -16.61 31.09 54.79
C ALA A 13 -17.29 32.10 55.75
N LEU A 14 -17.06 33.39 55.46
CA LEU A 14 -17.98 34.56 55.52
C LEU A 14 -17.33 35.69 54.66
N LEU A 15 -17.97 36.25 53.61
CA LEU A 15 -18.88 37.41 53.61
C LEU A 15 -18.35 38.64 54.40
N SER A 16 -18.43 39.87 53.92
CA SER A 16 -19.61 40.45 53.25
C SER A 16 -19.33 41.41 52.06
N VAL A 17 -19.80 42.66 52.09
CA VAL A 17 -20.48 43.34 50.95
C VAL A 17 -20.42 44.88 51.02
N PHE A 18 -20.31 45.61 49.88
CA PHE A 18 -21.24 46.71 49.45
C PHE A 18 -20.86 47.40 48.11
N THR A 19 -21.91 47.75 47.35
CA THR A 19 -22.00 48.45 46.05
C THR A 19 -22.58 49.88 46.25
N PRO A 20 -23.12 50.66 45.28
CA PRO A 20 -23.12 50.62 43.79
C PRO A 20 -22.84 51.99 43.09
N LEU A 21 -22.89 52.04 41.75
CA LEU A 21 -23.58 53.10 40.96
C LEU A 21 -23.75 52.66 39.48
N LEU A 22 -24.81 53.14 38.79
CA LEU A 22 -25.27 52.66 37.48
C LEU A 22 -24.81 53.53 36.29
N ALA A 23 -24.63 52.90 35.12
CA ALA A 23 -25.05 53.43 33.80
C ALA A 23 -25.14 52.30 32.75
N CYS A 24 -26.02 52.42 31.74
CA CYS A 24 -26.32 51.38 30.75
C CYS A 24 -25.52 51.52 29.43
N GLY A 25 -25.27 50.39 28.76
CA GLY A 25 -24.82 50.33 27.36
C GLY A 25 -24.33 48.93 26.97
N PRO A 26 -24.89 48.25 25.95
CA PRO A 26 -24.48 46.89 25.59
C PRO A 26 -23.50 46.87 24.42
N ASP A 27 -22.36 46.20 24.58
CA ASP A 27 -21.58 45.67 23.45
C ASP A 27 -20.90 44.36 23.86
N GLY A 28 -21.18 43.29 23.10
CA GLY A 28 -20.67 41.95 23.38
C GLY A 28 -19.26 41.79 22.86
N SER A 29 -18.29 41.59 23.76
CA SER A 29 -16.94 41.11 23.41
C SER A 29 -16.63 39.85 24.21
N ALA A 30 -16.34 38.76 23.49
CA ALA A 30 -15.83 37.53 24.08
C ALA A 30 -14.37 37.73 24.53
N PRO A 31 -13.89 37.01 25.57
CA PRO A 31 -12.49 37.08 25.98
C PRO A 31 -11.56 36.55 24.87
N PRO A 32 -10.32 37.06 24.79
CA PRO A 32 -9.38 36.68 23.74
C PRO A 32 -8.95 35.21 23.86
N SER A 33 -8.94 34.51 22.72
CA SER A 33 -8.34 33.17 22.61
C SER A 33 -6.85 33.22 22.94
N PRO A 34 -6.27 32.20 23.60
CA PRO A 34 -4.84 32.16 23.86
C PRO A 34 -4.05 31.93 22.55
N ASP A 35 -3.00 32.72 22.34
CA ASP A 35 -2.06 32.57 21.23
C ASP A 35 -1.41 31.18 21.23
N VAL A 36 -1.65 30.41 20.17
CA VAL A 36 -0.93 29.15 19.92
C VAL A 36 0.33 29.46 19.11
N GLN A 37 1.49 29.28 19.75
CA GLN A 37 2.79 29.43 19.10
C GLN A 37 2.94 28.41 17.93
N PRO A 38 3.56 28.77 16.79
CA PRO A 38 3.67 27.91 15.60
C PRO A 38 4.51 26.61 15.74
N GLY A 39 4.85 26.18 16.96
CA GLY A 39 5.75 25.05 17.25
C GLY A 39 5.14 23.85 17.97
N GLN A 40 3.88 23.93 18.44
CA GLN A 40 3.26 22.86 19.26
C GLN A 40 2.02 22.18 18.65
N ALA A 41 1.66 22.51 17.40
CA ALA A 41 0.70 21.72 16.63
C ALA A 41 1.33 20.46 15.99
N ARG A 42 2.21 19.74 16.73
CA ARG A 42 2.62 18.37 16.40
C ARG A 42 1.61 17.37 17.00
N ALA A 43 0.35 17.52 16.59
CA ALA A 43 -0.68 16.55 16.90
C ALA A 43 -0.55 15.38 15.91
N LEU A 44 -0.24 14.20 16.47
CA LEU A 44 -0.42 12.85 15.90
C LEU A 44 -0.51 12.82 14.37
N ALA A 45 0.63 12.54 13.72
CA ALA A 45 0.61 12.08 12.35
C ALA A 45 -0.30 10.84 12.31
N THR A 46 -1.46 10.96 11.66
CA THR A 46 -2.35 9.82 11.45
C THR A 46 -1.61 8.85 10.54
N THR A 47 -1.14 7.78 11.15
CA THR A 47 -0.29 6.75 10.58
C THR A 47 -1.06 6.03 9.48
N GLY A 48 -0.60 6.22 8.24
CA GLY A 48 -1.27 5.73 7.06
C GLY A 48 -0.67 6.39 5.83
N HIS A 49 -0.33 5.57 4.84
CA HIS A 49 0.37 5.96 3.60
C HIS A 49 -0.50 6.84 2.71
N LYS A 50 -0.71 8.10 3.14
CA LYS A 50 -1.65 9.04 2.52
C LYS A 50 -1.27 9.30 1.08
N ALA A 51 -2.03 8.67 0.20
CA ALA A 51 -1.96 8.84 -1.24
C ALA A 51 -2.07 10.31 -1.63
N PHE A 52 -1.29 10.72 -2.63
CA PHE A 52 -1.32 12.08 -3.16
C PHE A 52 -1.45 12.06 -4.69
N ARG A 53 -2.08 13.10 -5.22
CA ARG A 53 -2.41 13.22 -6.64
C ARG A 53 -1.29 13.95 -7.36
N VAL A 54 -0.76 13.36 -8.42
CA VAL A 54 0.17 13.99 -9.35
C VAL A 54 -0.59 14.26 -10.65
N MET A 55 -0.34 15.40 -11.27
CA MET A 55 -0.91 15.77 -12.57
C MET A 55 0.16 16.29 -13.51
N THR A 56 0.09 15.90 -14.78
CA THR A 56 0.84 16.54 -15.86
C THR A 56 -0.13 17.22 -16.82
N TYR A 57 0.23 18.41 -17.31
CA TYR A 57 -0.63 19.17 -18.21
C TYR A 57 0.19 20.07 -19.15
N ASN A 58 0.25 19.71 -20.44
CA ASN A 58 0.69 20.63 -21.47
C ASN A 58 -0.42 21.68 -21.67
N VAL A 59 -0.11 22.95 -21.37
CA VAL A 59 -1.09 24.05 -21.42
C VAL A 59 -1.04 24.84 -22.72
N ARG A 60 -0.31 24.37 -23.73
CA ARG A 60 -0.06 25.04 -25.02
C ARG A 60 0.61 26.41 -24.93
N GLY A 61 1.51 26.68 -25.89
CA GLY A 61 2.04 28.02 -26.12
C GLY A 61 1.01 29.15 -26.38
N PRO A 62 1.50 30.39 -26.48
CA PRO A 62 0.69 31.61 -26.57
C PRO A 62 0.31 32.03 -27.99
N LEU A 63 0.73 31.29 -29.02
CA LEU A 63 0.69 31.73 -30.43
C LEU A 63 -0.67 31.57 -31.12
N ASP A 64 -1.61 30.81 -30.54
CA ASP A 64 -2.95 30.64 -31.10
C ASP A 64 -3.79 31.92 -30.96
N THR A 65 -4.77 32.09 -31.85
CA THR A 65 -5.61 33.30 -31.95
C THR A 65 -7.09 33.00 -31.71
N GLY A 66 -7.92 34.05 -31.67
CA GLY A 66 -9.36 33.92 -31.46
C GLY A 66 -9.71 33.23 -30.15
N VAL A 67 -10.69 32.32 -30.17
CA VAL A 67 -11.15 31.59 -28.97
C VAL A 67 -10.07 30.71 -28.32
N ARG A 68 -9.01 30.34 -29.06
CA ARG A 68 -7.88 29.54 -28.55
C ARG A 68 -6.71 30.38 -28.01
N ALA A 69 -6.78 31.72 -28.13
CA ALA A 69 -5.75 32.60 -27.59
C ALA A 69 -5.64 32.45 -26.07
N TRP A 70 -4.42 32.46 -25.53
CA TRP A 70 -4.17 32.27 -24.09
C TRP A 70 -5.07 33.12 -23.16
N PRO A 71 -5.29 34.43 -23.39
CA PRO A 71 -6.18 35.25 -22.54
C PRO A 71 -7.60 34.70 -22.38
N ASN A 72 -8.12 34.00 -23.41
CA ASN A 72 -9.48 33.48 -23.43
C ASN A 72 -9.61 32.11 -22.74
N ARG A 73 -8.51 31.36 -22.62
CA ARG A 73 -8.48 30.01 -22.02
C ARG A 73 -7.79 29.92 -20.66
N LYS A 74 -7.00 30.94 -20.25
CA LYS A 74 -6.25 30.92 -18.98
C LYS A 74 -7.11 30.67 -17.74
N ALA A 75 -8.31 31.25 -17.68
CA ALA A 75 -9.24 31.04 -16.56
C ALA A 75 -9.71 29.58 -16.48
N ALA A 76 -10.00 28.95 -17.62
CA ALA A 76 -10.39 27.55 -17.69
C ALA A 76 -9.20 26.63 -17.32
N VAL A 77 -7.98 26.91 -17.81
CA VAL A 77 -6.76 26.16 -17.43
C VAL A 77 -6.53 26.22 -15.91
N LEU A 78 -6.58 27.41 -15.31
CA LEU A 78 -6.48 27.58 -13.85
C LEU A 78 -7.58 26.80 -13.11
N GLN A 79 -8.81 26.86 -13.61
CA GLN A 79 -9.94 26.12 -13.04
C GLN A 79 -9.72 24.60 -13.11
N ARG A 80 -9.20 24.05 -14.23
CA ARG A 80 -8.87 22.61 -14.32
C ARG A 80 -7.85 22.23 -13.25
N ILE A 81 -6.80 23.03 -13.06
CA ILE A 81 -5.75 22.75 -12.07
C ILE A 81 -6.28 22.80 -10.63
N LEU A 82 -7.14 23.77 -10.32
CA LEU A 82 -7.74 23.91 -8.99
C LEU A 82 -8.80 22.82 -8.73
N ALA A 83 -9.68 22.53 -9.69
CA ALA A 83 -10.76 21.55 -9.54
C ALA A 83 -10.25 20.11 -9.42
N ASN A 84 -9.17 19.77 -10.14
CA ASN A 84 -8.53 18.46 -10.01
C ASN A 84 -7.80 18.25 -8.68
N ASN A 85 -7.52 19.34 -7.95
CA ASN A 85 -6.95 19.34 -6.61
C ASN A 85 -5.72 18.41 -6.47
N ALA A 86 -4.84 18.40 -7.48
CA ALA A 86 -3.62 17.60 -7.48
C ALA A 86 -2.59 18.18 -6.50
N ASP A 87 -1.86 17.34 -5.78
CA ASP A 87 -0.88 17.78 -4.77
C ASP A 87 0.45 18.20 -5.41
N ILE A 88 0.76 17.68 -6.60
CA ILE A 88 1.91 18.04 -7.44
C ILE A 88 1.43 18.20 -8.89
N VAL A 89 1.87 19.26 -9.58
CA VAL A 89 1.48 19.55 -10.97
C VAL A 89 2.70 19.93 -11.82
N GLY A 90 3.02 19.10 -12.82
CA GLY A 90 3.95 19.42 -13.89
C GLY A 90 3.23 20.12 -15.05
N VAL A 91 3.72 21.29 -15.46
CA VAL A 91 3.18 22.02 -16.62
C VAL A 91 4.20 22.09 -17.74
N GLN A 92 3.75 21.86 -18.99
CA GLN A 92 4.54 22.01 -20.21
C GLN A 92 3.97 23.11 -21.11
N GLU A 93 4.79 23.65 -22.00
CA GLU A 93 4.45 24.79 -22.89
C GLU A 93 3.88 26.04 -22.22
N ALA A 94 4.22 26.28 -20.96
CA ALA A 94 4.06 27.61 -20.37
C ALA A 94 5.09 28.57 -21.01
N GLN A 95 4.93 28.93 -22.29
CA GLN A 95 5.90 29.77 -22.99
C GLN A 95 5.68 31.26 -22.66
N ALA A 96 6.78 31.99 -22.43
CA ALA A 96 6.77 33.45 -22.37
C ALA A 96 7.23 34.02 -23.73
N PRO A 97 6.33 34.61 -24.54
CA PRO A 97 6.66 35.08 -25.88
C PRO A 97 7.31 36.47 -25.85
N SER A 98 8.09 36.78 -26.88
CA SER A 98 8.70 38.09 -27.14
C SER A 98 7.65 39.13 -27.55
N GLY A 99 6.79 39.56 -26.62
CA GLY A 99 5.77 40.61 -26.84
C GLY A 99 4.31 40.15 -26.72
N GLY A 100 4.00 39.18 -25.85
CA GLY A 100 2.64 38.73 -25.57
C GLY A 100 2.42 38.38 -24.09
N PRO A 101 1.22 37.90 -23.70
CA PRO A 101 0.94 37.52 -22.32
C PRO A 101 1.82 36.33 -21.89
N SER A 102 2.47 36.46 -20.74
CA SER A 102 3.39 35.44 -20.21
C SER A 102 2.59 34.34 -19.50
N ILE A 103 2.48 33.18 -20.15
CA ILE A 103 1.79 32.00 -19.60
C ILE A 103 2.36 31.62 -18.21
N PRO A 104 3.69 31.60 -17.97
CA PRO A 104 4.25 31.39 -16.64
C PRO A 104 3.77 32.40 -15.60
N ALA A 105 3.72 33.68 -15.95
CA ALA A 105 3.33 34.73 -15.02
C ALA A 105 1.85 34.62 -14.65
N ASP A 106 0.97 34.39 -15.63
CA ASP A 106 -0.47 34.17 -15.40
C ASP A 106 -0.72 32.91 -14.54
N LEU A 107 -0.01 31.80 -14.80
CA LEU A 107 -0.14 30.58 -14.01
C LEU A 107 0.38 30.74 -12.57
N ILE A 108 1.56 31.33 -12.40
CA ILE A 108 2.15 31.55 -11.08
C ILE A 108 1.28 32.52 -10.26
N ALA A 109 0.85 33.64 -10.85
CA ALA A 109 -0.08 34.57 -10.20
C ALA A 109 -1.46 33.94 -9.94
N GLY A 110 -1.91 33.01 -10.79
CA GLY A 110 -3.18 32.32 -10.65
C GLY A 110 -3.21 31.27 -9.53
N LEU A 111 -2.10 30.55 -9.31
CA LEU A 111 -2.03 29.37 -8.45
C LEU A 111 -1.27 29.57 -7.12
N THR A 112 -0.40 30.59 -7.05
CA THR A 112 0.45 30.88 -5.89
C THR A 112 0.10 32.21 -5.23
N GLY A 113 0.51 32.39 -3.98
CA GLY A 113 0.13 33.52 -3.12
C GLY A 113 -0.04 33.06 -1.68
N ALA A 114 -0.43 33.98 -0.78
CA ALA A 114 -0.76 33.63 0.60
C ALA A 114 -2.06 32.83 0.68
N ASP A 115 -3.08 33.29 -0.05
CA ASP A 115 -4.45 32.79 -0.16
C ASP A 115 -4.61 31.54 -1.05
N LYS A 116 -3.57 31.15 -1.79
CA LYS A 116 -3.64 30.10 -2.82
C LYS A 116 -2.92 28.82 -2.38
N PRO A 117 -3.34 27.63 -2.88
CA PRO A 117 -2.86 26.37 -2.32
C PRO A 117 -1.41 26.01 -2.73
N TYR A 118 -0.89 26.51 -3.85
CA TYR A 118 0.37 26.03 -4.41
C TYR A 118 1.59 26.92 -4.08
N GLY A 119 2.73 26.27 -3.86
CA GLY A 119 4.07 26.78 -4.14
C GLY A 119 4.50 26.36 -5.55
N VAL A 120 5.63 26.86 -6.03
CA VAL A 120 6.13 26.58 -7.38
C VAL A 120 7.65 26.54 -7.45
N TYR A 121 8.19 25.56 -8.15
CA TYR A 121 9.52 25.65 -8.75
C TYR A 121 9.39 26.16 -10.20
N ASN A 122 9.96 27.34 -10.45
CA ASN A 122 10.03 27.93 -11.79
C ASN A 122 11.46 27.79 -12.34
N PRO A 123 11.72 26.89 -13.30
CA PRO A 123 13.05 26.68 -13.88
C PRO A 123 13.52 27.81 -14.82
N GLY A 124 12.67 28.80 -15.11
CA GLY A 124 12.96 29.89 -16.05
C GLY A 124 13.19 29.45 -17.50
N GLY A 125 13.49 30.44 -18.36
CA GLY A 125 13.88 30.28 -19.76
C GLY A 125 12.75 29.88 -20.71
N GLY A 126 12.38 30.77 -21.64
CA GLY A 126 11.50 30.52 -22.79
C GLY A 126 10.20 29.78 -22.47
N SER A 127 10.25 28.44 -22.58
CA SER A 127 9.18 27.48 -22.23
C SER A 127 9.57 26.71 -20.95
N PRO A 128 9.46 27.30 -19.75
CA PRO A 128 9.72 26.61 -18.48
C PRO A 128 8.84 25.36 -18.29
N LYS A 129 9.39 24.37 -17.60
CA LYS A 129 8.68 23.16 -17.13
C LYS A 129 8.32 23.37 -15.66
N LEU A 130 7.27 24.14 -15.41
CA LEU A 130 6.88 24.54 -14.05
C LEU A 130 6.50 23.29 -13.24
N ILE A 131 6.83 23.28 -11.94
CA ILE A 131 6.38 22.26 -11.01
C ILE A 131 5.69 22.97 -9.85
N PHE A 132 4.36 22.89 -9.78
CA PHE A 132 3.58 23.36 -8.65
C PHE A 132 3.41 22.25 -7.62
N PHE A 133 3.32 22.60 -6.34
CA PHE A 133 3.11 21.65 -5.25
C PHE A 133 2.25 22.29 -4.15
N LYS A 134 1.33 21.56 -3.52
CA LYS A 134 0.48 22.12 -2.46
C LYS A 134 1.29 22.39 -1.19
N LYS A 135 1.27 23.64 -0.72
CA LYS A 135 1.94 24.06 0.54
C LYS A 135 1.40 23.35 1.77
N SER A 136 0.16 22.84 1.72
CA SER A 136 -0.47 22.06 2.80
C SER A 136 0.03 20.61 2.90
N ARG A 137 0.84 20.15 1.95
CA ARG A 137 1.34 18.77 1.89
C ARG A 137 2.83 18.67 1.60
N PHE A 138 3.40 19.61 0.84
CA PHE A 138 4.79 19.56 0.39
C PHE A 138 5.53 20.88 0.62
N GLU A 139 6.78 20.75 1.03
CA GLU A 139 7.81 21.81 1.01
C GLU A 139 8.98 21.39 0.11
N ILE A 140 9.82 22.34 -0.30
CA ILE A 140 11.06 22.00 -1.02
C ILE A 140 12.09 21.48 -0.01
N ALA A 141 12.60 20.27 -0.23
CA ALA A 141 13.62 19.64 0.60
C ALA A 141 15.01 20.27 0.30
N PRO A 142 15.58 21.13 1.18
CA PRO A 142 16.80 21.86 0.86
C PRO A 142 18.02 20.95 0.70
N GLU A 143 18.01 19.77 1.32
CA GLU A 143 19.07 18.76 1.21
C GLU A 143 19.15 18.10 -0.17
N VAL A 144 18.07 18.16 -0.97
CA VAL A 144 18.04 17.70 -2.37
C VAL A 144 18.16 18.89 -3.34
N GLY A 145 17.51 20.00 -3.00
CA GLY A 145 17.48 21.21 -3.80
C GLY A 145 16.58 21.10 -5.03
N GLN A 146 16.90 21.91 -6.04
CA GLN A 146 16.15 22.03 -7.29
C GLN A 146 17.09 22.43 -8.43
N GLY A 147 16.72 22.15 -9.68
CA GLY A 147 17.58 22.48 -10.82
C GLY A 147 17.00 22.21 -12.20
N ASN A 148 17.87 22.31 -13.19
CA ASN A 148 17.61 21.98 -14.58
C ASN A 148 18.69 20.99 -15.03
N GLU A 149 18.30 20.00 -15.84
CA GLU A 149 19.24 19.19 -16.62
C GLU A 149 18.96 19.41 -18.10
N ALA A 150 20.00 19.66 -18.90
CA ALA A 150 19.84 19.89 -20.33
C ALA A 150 19.73 18.54 -21.06
N LEU A 151 18.76 18.43 -21.97
CA LEU A 151 18.69 17.30 -22.89
C LEU A 151 19.37 17.73 -24.18
N VAL A 152 20.62 17.29 -24.38
CA VAL A 152 21.44 17.74 -25.51
C VAL A 152 20.99 17.03 -26.77
N ASN A 153 20.62 17.82 -27.78
CA ASN A 153 20.35 17.35 -29.12
C ASN A 153 21.68 17.18 -29.89
N PRO A 154 22.08 15.97 -30.32
CA PRO A 154 23.35 15.74 -31.02
C PRO A 154 23.26 15.94 -32.54
N TYR A 155 22.07 16.20 -33.10
CA TYR A 155 21.88 16.34 -34.54
C TYR A 155 22.37 17.72 -35.03
N ALA A 156 22.69 17.83 -36.33
CA ALA A 156 23.18 19.09 -36.90
C ALA A 156 22.03 20.08 -37.17
N SER A 157 22.33 21.39 -37.26
CA SER A 157 21.31 22.44 -37.45
C SER A 157 20.52 22.38 -38.77
N SER A 158 20.94 21.53 -39.71
CA SER A 158 20.26 21.23 -40.97
C SER A 158 19.29 20.04 -40.88
N GLU A 159 19.35 19.25 -39.81
CA GLU A 159 18.48 18.08 -39.65
C GLU A 159 17.04 18.50 -39.34
N THR A 160 16.06 17.84 -39.96
CA THR A 160 14.63 18.18 -39.87
C THR A 160 14.11 18.22 -38.42
N CYS A 161 14.72 17.45 -37.52
CA CYS A 161 14.35 17.43 -36.10
C CYS A 161 15.02 18.54 -35.27
N PHE A 162 16.09 19.19 -35.76
CA PHE A 162 17.01 19.94 -34.91
C PHE A 162 16.33 21.00 -34.04
N SER A 163 15.56 21.88 -34.66
CA SER A 163 14.84 22.97 -33.97
C SER A 163 13.69 22.49 -33.06
N HIS A 164 13.27 21.22 -33.18
CA HIS A 164 12.24 20.62 -32.34
C HIS A 164 12.82 19.87 -31.13
N ALA A 165 14.09 19.45 -31.18
CA ALA A 165 14.83 18.80 -30.09
C ALA A 165 15.84 19.75 -29.39
N GLU A 166 16.19 20.89 -29.99
CA GLU A 166 17.06 21.88 -29.37
C GLU A 166 16.43 22.50 -28.11
N GLY A 167 17.25 22.71 -27.07
CA GLY A 167 16.83 23.41 -25.85
C GLY A 167 15.85 22.65 -24.95
N LYS A 168 15.61 21.36 -25.19
CA LYS A 168 14.83 20.53 -24.25
C LYS A 168 15.59 20.34 -22.93
N LYS A 169 14.83 20.16 -21.85
CA LYS A 169 15.37 20.07 -20.49
C LYS A 169 14.41 19.39 -19.53
N ILE A 170 14.99 18.78 -18.50
CA ILE A 170 14.30 18.30 -17.31
C ILE A 170 14.37 19.42 -16.26
N ALA A 171 13.23 19.87 -15.76
CA ALA A 171 13.17 20.63 -14.51
C ALA A 171 12.96 19.64 -13.36
N TRP A 172 13.67 19.83 -12.24
CA TRP A 172 13.55 18.93 -11.09
C TRP A 172 13.58 19.67 -9.76
N VAL A 173 12.92 19.11 -8.76
CA VAL A 173 12.84 19.61 -7.38
C VAL A 173 12.71 18.44 -6.41
N GLY A 174 13.44 18.48 -5.29
CA GLY A 174 13.19 17.61 -4.15
C GLY A 174 12.05 18.16 -3.30
N LEU A 175 11.00 17.37 -3.04
CA LEU A 175 9.88 17.75 -2.19
C LEU A 175 9.81 16.87 -0.95
N ARG A 176 9.74 17.48 0.24
CA ARG A 176 9.42 16.76 1.47
C ARG A 176 7.91 16.76 1.69
N ASP A 177 7.37 15.58 1.95
CA ASP A 177 6.01 15.39 2.44
C ASP A 177 5.90 15.81 3.91
N LEU A 178 5.04 16.79 4.20
CA LEU A 178 4.84 17.32 5.55
C LEU A 178 4.06 16.39 6.48
N ALA A 179 3.42 15.33 5.96
CA ALA A 179 2.67 14.37 6.75
C ALA A 179 3.49 13.12 7.12
N SER A 180 4.43 12.69 6.27
CA SER A 180 5.27 11.50 6.51
C SER A 180 6.76 11.79 6.66
N GLY A 181 7.22 13.01 6.36
CA GLY A 181 8.64 13.37 6.31
C GLY A 181 9.40 12.82 5.09
N GLN A 182 8.80 11.92 4.30
CA GLN A 182 9.42 11.32 3.11
C GLN A 182 9.79 12.40 2.09
N VAL A 183 11.00 12.30 1.54
CA VAL A 183 11.46 13.17 0.46
C VAL A 183 11.33 12.45 -0.88
N TYR A 184 10.79 13.16 -1.88
CA TYR A 184 10.60 12.67 -3.25
C TYR A 184 11.43 13.49 -4.24
N PHE A 185 12.01 12.83 -5.24
CA PHE A 185 12.64 13.51 -6.37
C PHE A 185 11.62 13.68 -7.50
N VAL A 186 11.21 14.91 -7.78
CA VAL A 186 10.15 15.21 -8.76
C VAL A 186 10.74 15.85 -10.00
N ALA A 187 10.46 15.28 -11.17
CA ALA A 187 10.98 15.72 -12.46
C ALA A 187 9.84 16.00 -13.47
N ASN A 188 9.97 17.10 -14.23
CA ASN A 188 9.06 17.51 -15.29
C ASN A 188 9.82 17.81 -16.59
N THR A 189 9.35 17.30 -17.74
CA THR A 189 10.00 17.45 -19.04
C THR A 189 9.03 17.76 -20.19
N HIS A 190 9.55 18.06 -21.38
CA HIS A 190 8.82 18.00 -22.65
C HIS A 190 9.80 17.64 -23.79
N PHE A 191 9.68 16.45 -24.36
CA PHE A 191 10.55 15.90 -25.41
C PHE A 191 10.30 16.47 -26.82
N ALA A 192 11.14 16.14 -27.78
CA ALA A 192 11.09 16.60 -29.17
C ALA A 192 9.78 16.19 -29.87
N TYR A 193 9.11 17.18 -30.46
CA TYR A 193 7.83 16.98 -31.16
C TYR A 193 8.02 16.72 -32.66
N ALA A 194 6.92 16.36 -33.35
CA ALA A 194 6.86 15.92 -34.75
C ALA A 194 7.36 14.48 -35.02
N ALA A 195 6.74 13.83 -36.02
CA ALA A 195 6.99 12.42 -36.34
C ALA A 195 8.46 12.14 -36.72
N ALA A 196 9.10 13.04 -37.45
CA ALA A 196 10.51 12.92 -37.87
C ALA A 196 11.53 12.97 -36.70
N CYS A 197 11.10 13.31 -35.47
CA CYS A 197 11.98 13.46 -34.32
C CYS A 197 12.25 12.18 -33.51
N SER A 198 12.03 11.00 -34.09
CA SER A 198 12.22 9.71 -33.41
C SER A 198 13.59 9.58 -32.74
N LEU A 199 14.67 9.84 -33.49
CA LEU A 199 16.04 9.79 -32.97
C LEU A 199 16.31 10.82 -31.86
N GLY A 200 15.70 12.01 -31.95
CA GLY A 200 15.73 13.03 -30.90
C GLY A 200 15.12 12.52 -29.60
N ARG A 201 13.89 11.99 -29.66
CA ARG A 201 13.18 11.44 -28.52
C ARG A 201 13.90 10.26 -27.87
N LEU A 202 14.48 9.35 -28.66
CA LEU A 202 15.28 8.24 -28.15
C LEU A 202 16.51 8.74 -27.37
N ARG A 203 17.21 9.76 -27.90
CA ARG A 203 18.38 10.35 -27.22
C ARG A 203 18.01 11.18 -25.99
N GLU A 204 16.82 11.79 -25.97
CA GLU A 204 16.26 12.46 -24.79
C GLU A 204 15.84 11.45 -23.71
N ALA A 205 15.24 10.31 -24.10
CA ALA A 205 14.90 9.21 -23.20
C ALA A 205 16.15 8.61 -22.53
N GLU A 206 17.20 8.33 -23.30
CA GLU A 206 18.49 7.84 -22.81
C GLU A 206 19.13 8.80 -21.78
N GLN A 207 19.19 10.10 -22.09
CA GLN A 207 19.74 11.12 -21.20
C GLN A 207 18.91 11.26 -19.92
N MET A 208 17.58 11.30 -20.04
CA MET A 208 16.67 11.37 -18.90
C MET A 208 16.74 10.12 -18.02
N ALA A 209 16.87 8.93 -18.62
CA ALA A 209 17.03 7.69 -17.89
C ALA A 209 18.35 7.69 -17.09
N SER A 210 19.47 8.05 -17.72
CA SER A 210 20.78 8.17 -17.06
C SER A 210 20.77 9.17 -15.90
N PHE A 211 20.11 10.32 -16.10
CA PHE A 211 19.93 11.33 -15.06
C PHE A 211 19.09 10.81 -13.87
N LEU A 212 17.93 10.18 -14.13
CA LEU A 212 17.05 9.66 -13.09
C LEU A 212 17.59 8.39 -12.39
N ALA A 213 18.49 7.65 -13.04
CA ALA A 213 19.19 6.52 -12.40
C ALA A 213 20.26 6.96 -11.39
N THR A 214 20.75 8.20 -11.47
CA THR A 214 21.91 8.67 -10.71
C THR A 214 21.61 9.86 -9.78
N LYS A 215 21.03 10.94 -10.31
CA LYS A 215 20.79 12.19 -9.56
C LYS A 215 19.92 12.04 -8.31
N PRO A 216 18.88 11.19 -8.27
CA PRO A 216 18.02 11.07 -7.08
C PRO A 216 18.68 10.40 -5.87
N GLY A 217 19.86 9.80 -6.00
CA GLY A 217 20.59 9.24 -4.85
C GLY A 217 19.85 8.14 -4.08
N GLY A 218 18.95 7.40 -4.74
CA GLY A 218 18.09 6.39 -4.11
C GLY A 218 16.74 6.88 -3.60
N LEU A 219 16.44 8.19 -3.70
CA LEU A 219 15.11 8.72 -3.39
C LEU A 219 14.01 8.11 -4.28
N PRO A 220 12.76 8.02 -3.81
CA PRO A 220 11.63 7.68 -4.65
C PRO A 220 11.40 8.80 -5.69
N VAL A 221 11.29 8.42 -6.96
CA VAL A 221 11.24 9.31 -8.11
C VAL A 221 9.81 9.39 -8.64
N ILE A 222 9.39 10.61 -8.98
CA ILE A 222 8.18 10.89 -9.74
C ILE A 222 8.61 11.68 -10.97
N ALA A 223 8.42 11.11 -12.16
CA ALA A 223 8.74 11.76 -13.41
C ALA A 223 7.47 11.95 -14.25
N MET A 224 7.30 13.11 -14.86
CA MET A 224 6.11 13.44 -15.64
C MET A 224 6.44 14.40 -16.79
N GLY A 225 5.54 14.51 -17.76
CA GLY A 225 5.75 15.39 -18.91
C GLY A 225 4.94 15.01 -20.13
N ASP A 226 5.16 15.80 -21.18
CA ASP A 226 4.77 15.49 -22.55
C ASP A 226 5.98 14.87 -23.27
N PHE A 227 5.90 13.57 -23.57
CA PHE A 227 6.98 12.80 -24.16
C PHE A 227 6.91 12.72 -25.68
N ASN A 228 5.87 13.30 -26.31
CA ASN A 228 5.65 13.30 -27.76
C ASN A 228 5.79 11.91 -28.44
N SER A 229 5.56 10.82 -27.70
CA SER A 229 5.71 9.45 -28.19
C SER A 229 4.61 8.54 -27.65
N ASP A 230 4.01 7.81 -28.57
CA ASP A 230 3.05 6.75 -28.32
C ASP A 230 3.30 5.60 -29.30
N ALA A 231 3.91 4.50 -28.81
CA ALA A 231 4.23 3.33 -29.62
C ALA A 231 2.99 2.66 -30.25
N GLN A 232 1.82 2.87 -29.63
CA GLN A 232 0.52 2.37 -30.07
C GLN A 232 -0.25 3.39 -30.94
N GLY A 233 0.28 4.62 -31.08
CA GLY A 233 -0.34 5.74 -31.78
C GLY A 233 0.15 5.93 -33.22
N GLN A 234 -0.62 6.68 -34.02
CA GLN A 234 -0.37 6.84 -35.46
C GLN A 234 0.86 7.68 -35.83
N SER A 235 1.34 8.57 -34.95
CA SER A 235 2.47 9.48 -35.27
C SER A 235 3.85 8.92 -34.92
N THR A 236 3.91 7.87 -34.11
CA THR A 236 5.14 7.26 -33.57
C THR A 236 5.02 5.73 -33.47
N PRO A 237 4.50 5.03 -34.50
CA PRO A 237 4.18 3.61 -34.40
C PRO A 237 5.45 2.79 -34.15
N GLY A 238 5.45 2.01 -33.06
CA GLY A 238 6.56 1.15 -32.68
C GLY A 238 7.79 1.85 -32.09
N GLU A 239 7.74 3.15 -31.75
CA GLU A 239 8.86 3.81 -31.06
C GLU A 239 9.15 3.20 -29.68
N THR A 240 10.43 3.02 -29.36
CA THR A 240 10.88 2.48 -28.07
C THR A 240 11.05 3.55 -26.98
N THR A 241 10.95 4.85 -27.30
CA THR A 241 11.15 6.00 -26.40
C THR A 241 10.66 5.80 -24.96
N ILE A 242 9.41 5.35 -24.79
CA ILE A 242 8.82 5.13 -23.45
C ILE A 242 9.38 3.87 -22.78
N ALA A 243 9.60 2.79 -23.54
CA ALA A 243 10.17 1.54 -23.04
C ALA A 243 11.65 1.68 -22.65
N ASP A 244 12.43 2.47 -23.39
CA ASP A 244 13.83 2.74 -23.11
C ASP A 244 13.98 3.59 -21.83
N LEU A 245 13.08 4.57 -21.64
CA LEU A 245 12.99 5.35 -20.41
C LEU A 245 12.61 4.48 -19.19
N GLU A 246 11.64 3.57 -19.36
CA GLU A 246 11.24 2.61 -18.31
C GLU A 246 12.38 1.64 -17.96
N GLY A 247 13.04 1.06 -18.95
CA GLY A 247 14.17 0.13 -18.75
C GLY A 247 15.39 0.81 -18.13
N GLY A 248 15.79 1.97 -18.65
CA GLY A 248 17.02 2.66 -18.25
C GLY A 248 16.99 3.25 -16.83
N ALA A 249 15.83 3.72 -16.37
CA ALA A 249 15.66 4.30 -15.03
C ALA A 249 14.78 3.46 -14.07
N ARG A 250 14.43 2.22 -14.46
CA ARG A 250 13.49 1.35 -13.73
C ARG A 250 12.16 2.05 -13.41
N LEU A 251 11.67 2.83 -14.36
CA LEU A 251 10.41 3.56 -14.23
C LEU A 251 9.23 2.66 -14.59
N PHE A 252 8.11 2.90 -13.92
CA PHE A 252 6.83 2.27 -14.18
C PHE A 252 5.83 3.36 -14.51
N ARG A 253 5.26 3.33 -15.72
CA ARG A 253 4.12 4.18 -16.06
C ARG A 253 2.92 3.88 -15.15
N THR A 254 2.23 4.92 -14.70
CA THR A 254 0.97 4.78 -13.95
C THR A 254 -0.17 4.28 -14.86
N ALA A 255 -0.06 4.61 -16.15
CA ALA A 255 -0.95 4.26 -17.25
C ALA A 255 -0.65 2.88 -17.85
N ARG A 256 -1.37 1.84 -17.44
CA ARG A 256 -1.30 0.50 -18.06
C ARG A 256 -2.47 0.29 -19.03
N PHE A 257 -2.17 0.19 -20.32
CA PHE A 257 -3.13 0.00 -21.41
C PHE A 257 -2.65 -1.12 -22.35
N ASP A 258 -3.55 -2.03 -22.71
CA ASP A 258 -3.37 -3.05 -23.74
C ASP A 258 -4.06 -2.64 -25.05
N GLY A 259 -3.51 -3.05 -26.20
CA GLY A 259 -4.07 -2.75 -27.52
C GLY A 259 -3.61 -1.43 -28.15
N VAL A 260 -4.47 -0.84 -28.99
CA VAL A 260 -4.20 0.40 -29.74
C VAL A 260 -4.81 1.58 -29.02
N THR A 261 -4.08 2.70 -28.89
CA THR A 261 -4.55 3.92 -28.21
C THR A 261 -5.88 4.42 -28.79
N GLY A 262 -6.92 4.38 -27.96
CA GLY A 262 -8.28 4.80 -28.30
C GLY A 262 -8.64 6.21 -27.79
N VAL A 263 -9.91 6.55 -27.91
CA VAL A 263 -10.48 7.82 -27.43
C VAL A 263 -10.32 8.02 -25.93
N ASP A 264 -10.43 6.92 -25.16
CA ASP A 264 -10.38 6.95 -23.70
C ASP A 264 -8.96 7.11 -23.16
N ASP A 265 -7.94 6.69 -23.91
CA ASP A 265 -6.52 6.77 -23.54
C ASP A 265 -5.82 8.03 -24.07
N ALA A 266 -6.42 8.70 -25.07
CA ALA A 266 -5.83 9.83 -25.75
C ALA A 266 -5.66 11.04 -24.80
N THR A 267 -4.42 11.49 -24.64
CA THR A 267 -4.08 12.68 -23.85
C THR A 267 -4.02 13.92 -24.74
N PHE A 268 -3.77 13.75 -26.05
CA PHE A 268 -3.81 14.79 -27.07
C PHE A 268 -5.15 14.82 -27.82
N ASN A 269 -5.61 16.03 -28.15
CA ASN A 269 -6.75 16.32 -29.01
C ASN A 269 -6.40 17.43 -30.03
N ASN A 270 -6.63 17.15 -31.30
CA ASN A 270 -6.42 18.13 -32.38
C ASN A 270 -7.64 19.04 -32.63
N ALA A 271 -8.80 18.69 -32.07
CA ALA A 271 -10.08 19.33 -32.37
C ALA A 271 -10.33 20.61 -31.53
N TRP A 272 -9.99 20.59 -30.24
CA TRP A 272 -10.15 21.65 -29.23
C TRP A 272 -11.58 22.13 -28.95
N ASN A 273 -12.59 21.62 -29.65
CA ASN A 273 -13.91 22.24 -29.80
C ASN A 273 -15.07 21.27 -29.50
N GLY A 274 -14.85 20.32 -28.60
CA GLY A 274 -15.80 19.27 -28.23
C GLY A 274 -16.18 18.28 -29.35
N SER A 275 -15.65 18.46 -30.56
CA SER A 275 -15.74 17.44 -31.61
C SER A 275 -14.77 16.30 -31.30
N THR A 276 -15.20 15.07 -31.53
CA THR A 276 -14.37 13.87 -31.32
C THR A 276 -13.04 13.98 -32.06
N SER A 277 -11.92 13.82 -31.34
CA SER A 277 -10.58 13.81 -31.95
C SER A 277 -10.51 12.73 -33.04
N THR A 278 -9.94 13.07 -34.20
CA THR A 278 -9.69 12.10 -35.29
C THR A 278 -8.30 11.48 -35.21
N LYS A 279 -7.49 11.91 -34.24
CA LYS A 279 -6.11 11.44 -34.01
C LYS A 279 -5.92 11.23 -32.52
N TYR A 280 -6.02 9.98 -32.08
CA TYR A 280 -5.80 9.57 -30.70
C TYR A 280 -4.31 9.31 -30.48
N GLN A 281 -3.73 9.99 -29.48
CA GLN A 281 -2.34 9.82 -29.07
C GLN A 281 -2.25 10.02 -27.56
N ARG A 282 -1.52 9.13 -26.89
CA ARG A 282 -1.14 9.25 -25.48
C ARG A 282 0.30 9.75 -25.42
N LEU A 283 0.46 11.07 -25.33
CA LEU A 283 1.76 11.76 -25.34
C LEU A 283 2.21 12.14 -23.91
N ASP A 284 1.26 12.30 -22.99
CA ASP A 284 1.49 12.76 -21.63
C ASP A 284 1.53 11.57 -20.66
N TYR A 285 2.60 11.48 -19.87
CA TYR A 285 2.83 10.34 -18.97
C TYR A 285 3.21 10.80 -17.56
N ILE A 286 2.87 9.96 -16.58
CA ILE A 286 3.38 10.01 -15.21
C ILE A 286 4.03 8.65 -14.93
N PHE A 287 5.21 8.68 -14.32
CA PHE A 287 6.03 7.54 -13.96
C PHE A 287 6.45 7.61 -12.49
N HIS A 288 6.70 6.45 -11.90
CA HIS A 288 7.44 6.32 -10.64
C HIS A 288 8.54 5.26 -10.75
N ASN A 289 9.62 5.33 -9.96
CA ASN A 289 10.67 4.29 -9.95
C ASN A 289 10.29 3.02 -9.16
N GLY A 290 9.08 2.96 -8.60
CA GLY A 290 8.61 1.79 -7.83
C GLY A 290 9.29 1.74 -6.47
N GLY A 291 9.62 0.54 -5.99
CA GLY A 291 10.28 0.35 -4.69
C GLY A 291 9.42 0.90 -3.55
N ALA A 292 9.78 2.09 -3.05
CA ALA A 292 9.00 2.85 -2.06
C ALA A 292 7.75 3.55 -2.63
N LEU A 293 7.44 3.37 -3.92
CA LEU A 293 6.26 3.96 -4.58
C LEU A 293 5.41 2.94 -5.34
N THR A 294 4.12 3.26 -5.41
CA THR A 294 3.14 2.61 -6.27
C THR A 294 2.08 3.61 -6.74
N SER A 295 1.18 3.17 -7.62
CA SER A 295 0.12 4.00 -8.19
C SER A 295 -1.15 3.21 -8.49
N SER A 296 -2.27 3.92 -8.56
CA SER A 296 -3.49 3.42 -9.22
C SER A 296 -3.60 3.96 -10.65
N ALA A 297 -4.50 3.37 -11.44
CA ALA A 297 -4.77 3.76 -12.82
C ALA A 297 -4.95 5.28 -12.99
N PRO A 298 -4.55 5.84 -14.14
CA PRO A 298 -4.63 7.27 -14.39
C PRO A 298 -6.09 7.70 -14.59
N ALA A 299 -6.33 9.00 -14.43
CA ALA A 299 -7.54 9.67 -14.91
C ALA A 299 -7.15 10.76 -15.91
N ILE A 300 -8.00 11.01 -16.90
CA ILE A 300 -7.79 12.06 -17.90
C ILE A 300 -8.95 13.05 -17.78
N ASP A 301 -8.67 14.31 -17.44
CA ASP A 301 -9.71 15.34 -17.33
C ASP A 301 -10.10 15.85 -18.72
N ARG A 302 -11.21 15.33 -19.25
CA ARG A 302 -11.78 15.77 -20.54
C ARG A 302 -12.75 16.96 -20.41
N THR A 303 -12.84 17.61 -19.24
CA THR A 303 -13.83 18.68 -19.00
C THR A 303 -13.61 19.90 -19.88
N GLU A 304 -14.66 20.28 -20.60
CA GLU A 304 -14.71 21.48 -21.43
C GLU A 304 -15.12 22.74 -20.66
N SER A 305 -14.81 23.89 -21.24
CA SER A 305 -15.30 25.20 -20.81
C SER A 305 -15.85 25.94 -22.03
N GLY A 306 -17.17 26.19 -22.05
CA GLY A 306 -17.83 26.85 -23.18
C GLY A 306 -17.82 26.05 -24.49
N GLY A 307 -17.80 24.72 -24.42
CA GLY A 307 -17.72 23.84 -25.61
C GLY A 307 -16.31 23.68 -26.20
N LEU A 308 -15.28 24.14 -25.48
CA LEU A 308 -13.88 24.02 -25.88
C LEU A 308 -13.07 23.31 -24.78
N THR A 309 -12.06 22.55 -25.17
CA THR A 309 -11.05 22.07 -24.22
C THR A 309 -10.06 23.21 -23.92
N PRO A 310 -9.57 23.37 -22.67
CA PRO A 310 -8.68 24.51 -22.36
C PRO A 310 -7.26 24.42 -22.96
N SER A 311 -6.88 23.25 -23.51
CA SER A 311 -5.69 23.00 -24.34
C SER A 311 -5.95 21.91 -25.39
N ASP A 312 -4.98 21.69 -26.28
CA ASP A 312 -4.82 20.46 -27.10
C ASP A 312 -4.59 19.23 -26.23
N HIS A 313 -3.96 19.38 -25.06
CA HIS A 313 -3.79 18.27 -24.15
C HIS A 313 -4.90 18.26 -23.09
N TYR A 314 -5.20 17.07 -22.60
CA TYR A 314 -6.03 16.85 -21.42
C TYR A 314 -5.10 16.68 -20.21
N PRO A 315 -5.41 17.26 -19.04
CA PRO A 315 -4.67 16.95 -17.81
C PRO A 315 -4.71 15.45 -17.52
N VAL A 316 -3.53 14.84 -17.39
CA VAL A 316 -3.39 13.44 -16.97
C VAL A 316 -3.06 13.41 -15.49
N LEU A 317 -3.80 12.60 -14.74
CA LEU A 317 -3.68 12.48 -13.30
C LEU A 317 -3.32 11.05 -12.92
N ALA A 318 -2.52 10.91 -11.87
CA ALA A 318 -2.28 9.64 -11.19
C ALA A 318 -2.36 9.85 -9.68
N THR A 319 -2.81 8.83 -8.96
CA THR A 319 -2.70 8.80 -7.50
C THR A 319 -1.48 7.96 -7.13
N ILE A 320 -0.44 8.64 -6.65
CA ILE A 320 0.78 8.04 -6.13
C ILE A 320 0.54 7.65 -4.68
N ARG A 321 1.06 6.49 -4.29
CA ARG A 321 1.04 5.96 -2.92
C ARG A 321 2.46 5.56 -2.54
N PRO A 322 2.90 5.81 -1.31
CA PRO A 322 4.03 5.07 -0.75
C PRO A 322 3.80 3.56 -0.85
N SER A 323 4.89 2.79 -0.88
CA SER A 323 4.82 1.34 -0.70
C SER A 323 4.45 0.99 0.74
N ILE A 324 3.72 -0.10 0.91
CA ILE A 324 3.44 -0.68 2.24
C ILE A 324 4.66 -1.45 2.76
N PHE A 325 5.53 -1.94 1.88
CA PHE A 325 6.74 -2.67 2.26
C PHE A 325 8.02 -2.00 1.79
N ASN A 326 9.06 -2.13 2.60
CA ASN A 326 10.43 -1.77 2.26
C ASN A 326 11.00 -2.65 1.13
N ALA A 327 12.10 -2.19 0.52
CA ALA A 327 12.94 -3.05 -0.31
C ALA A 327 13.47 -4.22 0.54
N GLY A 328 13.13 -5.45 0.14
CA GLY A 328 13.33 -6.61 1.01
C GLY A 328 14.79 -7.03 1.19
N SER A 329 15.11 -7.45 2.41
CA SER A 329 16.40 -8.03 2.79
C SER A 329 16.38 -9.56 2.60
N THR A 330 17.46 -10.10 2.03
CA THR A 330 17.70 -11.55 2.06
C THR A 330 18.24 -11.91 3.44
N LEU A 331 17.61 -12.88 4.10
CA LEU A 331 17.96 -13.28 5.45
C LEU A 331 17.98 -14.80 5.55
N SER A 332 19.19 -15.34 5.68
CA SER A 332 19.41 -16.77 5.87
C SER A 332 20.58 -17.04 6.80
N PRO A 333 20.39 -18.02 7.70
CA PRO A 333 21.42 -19.02 7.92
C PRO A 333 20.86 -20.47 7.85
N THR A 334 19.86 -20.70 6.97
CA THR A 334 19.13 -21.99 6.75
C THR A 334 18.43 -22.59 8.00
N PRO A 335 17.52 -23.61 7.92
CA PRO A 335 17.23 -24.57 6.85
C PRO A 335 15.87 -24.40 6.15
N SER A 336 15.64 -23.25 5.52
CA SER A 336 14.73 -23.19 4.37
C SER A 336 15.46 -23.81 3.17
N GLY A 337 15.31 -25.13 2.98
CA GLY A 337 15.98 -25.85 1.89
C GLY A 337 15.23 -25.74 0.56
N THR A 338 15.89 -26.12 -0.54
CA THR A 338 15.30 -26.24 -1.90
C THR A 338 14.24 -27.35 -2.03
N SER A 339 13.84 -27.99 -0.92
CA SER A 339 12.84 -29.05 -0.90
C SER A 339 11.42 -28.45 -0.90
N THR A 340 10.62 -28.83 -1.88
CA THR A 340 9.17 -28.54 -1.98
C THR A 340 8.32 -29.19 -0.88
N SER A 341 8.92 -30.04 -0.03
CA SER A 341 8.29 -30.63 1.16
C SER A 341 8.48 -29.78 2.43
N THR A 342 9.20 -28.66 2.32
CA THR A 342 9.41 -27.72 3.42
C THR A 342 8.16 -26.87 3.64
N GLN A 343 7.72 -26.75 4.88
CA GLN A 343 6.68 -25.83 5.33
C GLN A 343 7.28 -24.82 6.29
N LEU A 344 6.87 -23.56 6.16
CA LEU A 344 7.26 -22.46 7.04
C LEU A 344 6.04 -21.97 7.83
N PHE A 345 6.30 -21.53 9.05
CA PHE A 345 5.33 -20.91 9.95
C PHE A 345 6.02 -19.72 10.62
N PHE A 346 5.23 -18.72 11.01
CA PHE A 346 5.69 -17.54 11.72
C PHE A 346 4.77 -17.30 12.90
N ALA A 347 5.34 -17.28 14.10
CA ALA A 347 4.64 -17.03 15.37
C ALA A 347 5.68 -16.73 16.44
N ASP A 348 5.39 -15.85 17.39
CA ASP A 348 6.26 -15.62 18.53
C ASP A 348 6.18 -16.82 19.48
N VAL A 349 7.21 -17.69 19.48
CA VAL A 349 7.32 -18.85 20.37
C VAL A 349 8.29 -18.58 21.54
N THR A 350 8.63 -17.30 21.75
CA THR A 350 9.53 -16.82 22.80
C THR A 350 8.91 -15.80 23.75
N GLY A 351 7.80 -15.16 23.39
CA GLY A 351 7.16 -14.10 24.14
C GLY A 351 7.92 -12.77 24.09
N ASP A 352 8.72 -12.53 23.04
CA ASP A 352 9.49 -11.29 22.87
C ASP A 352 8.78 -10.22 22.02
N GLY A 353 7.59 -10.54 21.48
CA GLY A 353 6.78 -9.69 20.62
C GLY A 353 7.08 -9.86 19.12
N CYS A 354 8.05 -10.69 18.74
CA CYS A 354 8.53 -10.81 17.37
C CYS A 354 8.31 -12.24 16.83
N ALA A 355 7.71 -12.37 15.66
CA ALA A 355 7.39 -13.67 15.08
C ALA A 355 8.65 -14.45 14.68
N ASP A 356 8.91 -15.55 15.39
CA ASP A 356 9.97 -16.50 15.06
C ASP A 356 9.63 -17.29 13.79
N ARG A 357 10.67 -17.71 13.05
CA ARG A 357 10.48 -18.60 11.89
C ARG A 357 10.57 -20.05 12.34
N ILE A 358 9.48 -20.80 12.20
CA ILE A 358 9.47 -22.26 12.39
C ILE A 358 9.45 -22.97 11.04
N THR A 359 10.30 -23.99 10.87
CA THR A 359 10.40 -24.81 9.66
C THR A 359 10.12 -26.28 9.97
N TRP A 360 9.40 -26.98 9.09
CA TRP A 360 9.21 -28.43 9.13
C TRP A 360 9.36 -29.04 7.73
N ASN A 361 9.87 -30.27 7.66
CA ASN A 361 9.89 -31.04 6.42
C ASN A 361 9.77 -32.53 6.77
N TYR A 362 8.68 -33.18 6.34
CA TYR A 362 8.40 -34.58 6.69
C TYR A 362 9.42 -35.59 6.13
N ALA A 363 10.19 -35.19 5.11
CA ALA A 363 11.18 -36.04 4.44
C ALA A 363 12.63 -35.77 4.91
N ALA A 364 12.82 -34.86 5.87
CA ALA A 364 14.13 -34.53 6.44
C ALA A 364 14.21 -34.95 7.92
N GLY A 365 15.32 -35.57 8.31
CA GLY A 365 15.54 -36.05 9.68
C GLY A 365 14.45 -37.04 10.11
N GLU A 366 13.91 -36.84 11.31
CA GLU A 366 12.74 -37.55 11.85
C GLU A 366 11.43 -36.77 11.60
N GLY A 367 11.47 -35.73 10.76
CA GLY A 367 10.37 -34.77 10.57
C GLY A 367 10.23 -33.83 11.75
N GLU A 368 11.35 -33.32 12.27
CA GLU A 368 11.40 -32.37 13.38
C GLU A 368 11.05 -30.94 12.95
N THR A 369 10.59 -30.12 13.90
CA THR A 369 10.45 -28.67 13.69
C THR A 369 11.75 -27.97 14.08
N TRP A 370 12.10 -26.91 13.36
CA TRP A 370 13.29 -26.08 13.61
C TRP A 370 12.84 -24.64 13.85
N VAL A 371 13.24 -24.04 14.98
CA VAL A 371 12.88 -22.66 15.35
C VAL A 371 14.10 -21.77 15.17
N ALA A 372 14.03 -20.82 14.23
CA ALA A 372 14.99 -19.75 14.08
C ALA A 372 14.40 -18.49 14.72
N LYS A 373 14.94 -18.12 15.89
CA LYS A 373 14.40 -17.01 16.67
C LYS A 373 14.49 -15.69 15.92
N SER A 374 13.52 -14.81 16.06
CA SER A 374 13.65 -13.43 15.58
C SER A 374 14.78 -12.70 16.33
N LYS A 375 15.18 -11.55 15.77
CA LYS A 375 16.06 -10.55 16.39
C LYS A 375 15.35 -9.21 16.57
N CYS A 376 14.07 -9.12 16.22
CA CYS A 376 13.32 -7.87 16.14
C CYS A 376 13.98 -6.81 15.23
N ASP A 377 14.71 -7.25 14.21
CA ASP A 377 15.29 -6.40 13.15
C ASP A 377 14.86 -6.84 11.74
N GLY A 378 13.89 -7.77 11.68
CA GLY A 378 13.46 -8.52 10.51
C GLY A 378 14.25 -9.80 10.27
N GLY A 379 15.42 -9.95 10.91
CA GLY A 379 16.34 -11.08 10.76
C GLY A 379 16.21 -12.16 11.83
N PHE A 380 16.84 -13.30 11.57
CA PHE A 380 16.76 -14.50 12.43
C PHE A 380 18.12 -14.93 12.99
N ALA A 381 18.10 -15.61 14.13
CA ALA A 381 19.19 -16.39 14.68
C ALA A 381 19.35 -17.75 13.98
N THR A 382 20.40 -18.50 14.30
CA THR A 382 20.59 -19.88 13.83
C THR A 382 19.45 -20.77 14.36
N ALA A 383 18.89 -21.61 13.48
CA ALA A 383 17.75 -22.46 13.83
C ALA A 383 18.12 -23.55 14.85
N VAL A 384 17.27 -23.74 15.86
CA VAL A 384 17.39 -24.76 16.90
C VAL A 384 16.41 -25.91 16.62
N LYS A 385 16.90 -27.15 16.70
CA LYS A 385 16.12 -28.38 16.52
C LYS A 385 15.18 -28.62 17.70
N ASN A 386 13.89 -28.80 17.44
CA ASN A 386 12.92 -29.25 18.44
C ASN A 386 12.58 -30.73 18.25
N THR A 387 13.07 -31.57 19.16
CA THR A 387 12.83 -33.03 19.18
C THR A 387 11.48 -33.44 19.79
N GLY A 388 10.72 -32.49 20.35
CA GLY A 388 9.35 -32.70 20.77
C GLY A 388 8.37 -32.65 19.60
N ALA A 389 7.43 -33.60 19.53
CA ALA A 389 6.38 -33.66 18.51
C ALA A 389 6.91 -33.71 17.06
N THR A 390 7.81 -34.65 16.79
CA THR A 390 8.32 -34.96 15.44
C THR A 390 7.29 -35.73 14.62
N SER A 391 7.35 -35.63 13.30
CA SER A 391 6.50 -36.41 12.41
C SER A 391 7.05 -36.49 10.98
N GLY A 392 7.52 -37.66 10.58
CA GLY A 392 7.85 -37.99 9.18
C GLY A 392 6.65 -38.28 8.28
N VAL A 393 5.45 -37.79 8.61
CA VAL A 393 4.20 -38.07 7.85
C VAL A 393 3.68 -36.80 7.17
N ALA A 394 3.69 -36.78 5.84
CA ALA A 394 3.34 -35.63 5.00
C ALA A 394 1.96 -35.01 5.26
N THR A 395 0.98 -35.78 5.77
CA THR A 395 -0.38 -35.30 6.08
C THR A 395 -0.51 -34.70 7.48
N THR A 396 0.58 -34.62 8.25
CA THR A 396 0.61 -33.95 9.56
C THR A 396 0.39 -32.45 9.38
N ARG A 397 -0.43 -31.85 10.24
CA ARG A 397 -0.65 -30.41 10.26
C ARG A 397 -0.10 -29.85 11.57
N PHE A 398 0.71 -28.81 11.43
CA PHE A 398 1.20 -28.00 12.55
C PHE A 398 0.47 -26.66 12.58
N PHE A 399 0.28 -26.14 13.77
CA PHE A 399 -0.19 -24.77 14.04
C PHE A 399 0.63 -24.22 15.20
N PHE A 400 0.73 -22.90 15.29
CA PHE A 400 1.41 -22.17 16.36
C PHE A 400 0.51 -21.02 16.78
N ALA A 401 0.06 -21.02 18.02
CA ALA A 401 -0.81 -19.99 18.59
C ALA A 401 -0.81 -20.11 20.12
N ASP A 402 -0.79 -18.99 20.85
CA ASP A 402 -0.88 -19.02 22.31
C ASP A 402 -2.30 -19.41 22.72
N VAL A 403 -2.50 -20.65 23.16
CA VAL A 403 -3.79 -21.11 23.69
C VAL A 403 -3.82 -21.07 25.22
N THR A 404 -2.70 -20.78 25.89
CA THR A 404 -2.60 -20.75 27.35
C THR A 404 -2.78 -19.36 27.96
N GLY A 405 -2.37 -18.31 27.26
CA GLY A 405 -2.34 -16.92 27.72
C GLY A 405 -1.04 -16.55 28.42
N ASP A 406 0.07 -17.20 28.07
CA ASP A 406 1.41 -16.88 28.62
C ASP A 406 2.23 -15.92 27.73
N GLY A 407 1.68 -15.54 26.57
CA GLY A 407 2.32 -14.69 25.57
C GLY A 407 3.12 -15.45 24.52
N CYS A 408 3.18 -16.78 24.59
CA CYS A 408 4.08 -17.60 23.79
C CYS A 408 3.30 -18.64 22.96
N ALA A 409 3.51 -18.66 21.64
CA ALA A 409 2.73 -19.49 20.75
C ALA A 409 2.98 -21.00 20.94
N ASP A 410 1.95 -21.73 21.35
CA ASP A 410 2.01 -23.17 21.59
C ASP A 410 2.09 -23.97 20.30
N LYS A 411 2.88 -25.05 20.29
CA LYS A 411 2.96 -25.95 19.14
C LYS A 411 1.80 -26.93 19.14
N VAL A 412 1.00 -26.94 18.08
CA VAL A 412 -0.09 -27.89 17.87
C VAL A 412 0.30 -28.90 16.78
N LEU A 413 -0.04 -30.18 17.00
CA LEU A 413 0.08 -31.26 16.01
C LEU A 413 -1.26 -31.99 15.88
N TRP A 414 -1.78 -32.09 14.64
CA TRP A 414 -2.97 -32.90 14.35
C TRP A 414 -2.85 -33.72 13.06
N ARG A 415 -3.45 -34.93 13.06
CA ARG A 415 -3.85 -35.69 11.86
C ARG A 415 -4.96 -36.70 12.23
N PRO A 416 -5.86 -37.08 11.31
CA PRO A 416 -7.03 -37.92 11.60
C PRO A 416 -6.71 -39.27 12.27
N ASN A 417 -5.63 -39.91 11.83
CA ASN A 417 -5.25 -41.28 12.23
C ASN A 417 -4.23 -41.30 13.37
N LEU A 418 -4.27 -40.31 14.27
CA LEU A 418 -3.37 -40.19 15.41
C LEU A 418 -4.17 -39.99 16.69
N GLY A 419 -4.11 -40.96 17.60
CA GLY A 419 -4.84 -40.93 18.88
C GLY A 419 -6.33 -40.63 18.69
N ASP A 420 -6.99 -41.38 17.81
CA ASP A 420 -8.40 -41.23 17.46
C ASP A 420 -8.79 -39.81 16.97
N GLY A 421 -7.83 -39.10 16.38
CA GLY A 421 -8.01 -37.78 15.79
C GLY A 421 -8.00 -36.64 16.81
N GLU A 422 -7.46 -36.88 18.02
CA GLU A 422 -7.20 -35.85 19.04
C GLU A 422 -6.34 -34.70 18.51
N VAL A 423 -6.56 -33.50 19.04
CA VAL A 423 -5.62 -32.37 18.86
C VAL A 423 -4.55 -32.46 19.94
N ARG A 424 -3.27 -32.43 19.56
CA ARG A 424 -2.13 -32.49 20.49
C ARG A 424 -1.50 -31.13 20.60
N ILE A 425 -1.47 -30.57 21.80
CA ILE A 425 -0.88 -29.25 22.07
C ILE A 425 0.34 -29.44 22.97
N TYR A 426 1.43 -28.77 22.65
CA TYR A 426 2.70 -28.82 23.36
C TYR A 426 2.99 -27.39 23.82
N PRO A 427 2.77 -27.07 25.11
CA PRO A 427 2.89 -25.70 25.59
C PRO A 427 4.25 -25.10 25.27
N ALA A 428 4.30 -23.83 24.93
CA ALA A 428 5.56 -23.11 24.80
C ALA A 428 6.32 -23.10 26.15
N LYS A 429 7.63 -22.87 26.11
CA LYS A 429 8.44 -22.54 27.29
C LYS A 429 8.97 -21.09 27.24
N CYS A 430 8.46 -20.28 26.32
CA CYS A 430 8.96 -18.93 26.03
C CYS A 430 10.48 -18.90 25.75
N ASP A 431 11.03 -19.98 25.21
CA ASP A 431 12.46 -20.09 24.86
C ASP A 431 12.69 -20.65 23.45
N GLY A 432 11.65 -20.74 22.62
CA GLY A 432 11.69 -21.41 21.31
C GLY A 432 11.64 -22.94 21.38
N THR A 433 11.41 -23.51 22.57
CA THR A 433 11.14 -24.95 22.77
C THR A 433 9.78 -25.19 23.42
N PHE A 434 9.34 -26.45 23.36
CA PHE A 434 8.01 -26.86 23.79
C PHE A 434 8.05 -27.92 24.91
N GLY A 435 7.02 -27.92 25.74
CA GLY A 435 6.81 -28.86 26.86
C GLY A 435 6.18 -30.19 26.43
N ASP A 436 5.64 -30.90 27.42
CA ASP A 436 4.95 -32.18 27.22
C ASP A 436 3.57 -32.01 26.57
N ARG A 437 3.11 -33.07 25.90
CA ARG A 437 1.81 -33.08 25.21
C ARG A 437 0.64 -33.01 26.18
N VAL A 438 -0.27 -32.07 25.93
CA VAL A 438 -1.68 -32.11 26.36
C VAL A 438 -2.54 -32.66 25.21
N ALA A 439 -3.50 -33.53 25.56
CA ALA A 439 -4.38 -34.22 24.61
C ALA A 439 -5.81 -33.66 24.66
N ILE A 440 -6.30 -33.11 23.55
CA ILE A 440 -7.61 -32.48 23.46
C ILE A 440 -8.57 -33.37 22.65
N THR A 441 -9.33 -34.19 23.39
CA THR A 441 -10.26 -35.19 22.83
C THR A 441 -11.64 -34.61 22.53
N GLN A 442 -12.07 -33.55 23.21
CA GLN A 442 -13.37 -32.90 23.00
C GLN A 442 -13.59 -32.35 21.58
N ALA A 443 -12.50 -32.02 20.88
CA ALA A 443 -12.51 -31.54 19.51
C ALA A 443 -12.18 -32.63 18.48
N ALA A 444 -11.89 -33.87 18.93
CA ALA A 444 -11.29 -34.93 18.12
C ALA A 444 -12.08 -35.24 16.83
N SER A 445 -11.35 -35.59 15.78
CA SER A 445 -11.94 -35.94 14.49
C SER A 445 -11.05 -36.87 13.67
N THR A 446 -11.59 -38.01 13.28
CA THR A 446 -10.97 -38.99 12.38
C THR A 446 -11.25 -38.74 10.89
N SER A 447 -11.71 -37.53 10.53
CA SER A 447 -12.06 -37.17 9.14
C SER A 447 -11.00 -36.28 8.49
N ASP A 448 -10.45 -36.70 7.35
CA ASP A 448 -9.55 -35.87 6.51
C ASP A 448 -10.17 -34.56 6.04
N ALA A 449 -11.50 -34.47 5.98
CA ALA A 449 -12.25 -33.26 5.63
C ALA A 449 -12.22 -32.21 6.75
N THR A 450 -11.95 -32.60 8.01
CA THR A 450 -11.88 -31.65 9.13
C THR A 450 -10.72 -30.66 8.93
N ARG A 451 -10.96 -29.40 9.32
CA ARG A 451 -9.98 -28.32 9.42
C ARG A 451 -10.03 -27.77 10.84
N PHE A 452 -8.87 -27.39 11.34
CA PHE A 452 -8.70 -26.71 12.63
C PHE A 452 -8.07 -25.36 12.39
N PHE A 453 -8.44 -24.39 13.22
CA PHE A 453 -7.94 -23.03 13.22
C PHE A 453 -7.76 -22.58 14.66
N PHE A 454 -6.83 -21.65 14.87
CA PHE A 454 -6.52 -21.06 16.17
C PHE A 454 -6.48 -19.55 15.97
N ALA A 455 -7.30 -18.82 16.73
CA ALA A 455 -7.39 -17.37 16.70
C ALA A 455 -8.17 -16.89 17.92
N ASP A 456 -7.88 -15.70 18.44
CA ASP A 456 -8.64 -15.11 19.55
C ASP A 456 -10.02 -14.65 19.06
N ILE A 457 -11.06 -15.48 19.26
CA ILE A 457 -12.43 -15.14 18.85
C ILE A 457 -13.12 -14.31 19.96
N THR A 458 -12.62 -14.33 21.20
CA THR A 458 -13.26 -13.65 22.33
C THR A 458 -12.75 -12.23 22.61
N GLY A 459 -11.50 -11.96 22.26
CA GLY A 459 -10.76 -10.74 22.60
C GLY A 459 -10.15 -10.82 24.00
N ASP A 460 -9.79 -12.02 24.48
CA ASP A 460 -9.19 -12.24 25.80
C ASP A 460 -7.66 -12.40 25.78
N GLY A 461 -7.05 -12.35 24.59
CA GLY A 461 -5.62 -12.53 24.35
C GLY A 461 -5.23 -13.98 24.04
N CYS A 462 -6.14 -14.95 24.15
CA CYS A 462 -5.88 -16.36 23.91
C CYS A 462 -6.49 -16.86 22.61
N ALA A 463 -5.77 -17.74 21.91
CA ALA A 463 -6.28 -18.41 20.73
C ALA A 463 -7.31 -19.50 21.08
N ASP A 464 -8.53 -19.33 20.59
CA ASP A 464 -9.59 -20.32 20.64
C ASP A 464 -9.40 -21.40 19.58
N LEU A 465 -9.85 -22.62 19.87
CA LEU A 465 -9.82 -23.74 18.94
C LEU A 465 -11.11 -23.78 18.11
N VAL A 466 -11.04 -23.49 16.81
CA VAL A 466 -12.18 -23.65 15.89
C VAL A 466 -12.04 -24.92 15.07
N ARG A 467 -13.08 -25.76 15.08
CA ARG A 467 -13.23 -26.93 14.20
C ARG A 467 -14.27 -26.65 13.12
N TRP A 468 -13.94 -26.98 11.88
CA TRP A 468 -14.88 -27.02 10.76
C TRP A 468 -14.77 -28.35 10.01
N ASN A 469 -15.90 -28.89 9.55
CA ASN A 469 -15.91 -30.01 8.62
C ASN A 469 -17.07 -29.84 7.62
N PRO A 470 -16.80 -29.68 6.31
CA PRO A 470 -17.83 -29.43 5.29
C PRO A 470 -18.82 -30.60 5.10
N THR A 471 -18.47 -31.82 5.50
CA THR A 471 -19.32 -33.02 5.35
C THR A 471 -20.05 -33.40 6.64
N GLN A 472 -19.96 -32.60 7.70
CA GLN A 472 -20.58 -32.84 9.01
C GLN A 472 -21.35 -31.60 9.48
N LYS A 473 -22.36 -31.75 10.34
CA LYS A 473 -23.15 -30.64 10.93
C LYS A 473 -23.61 -29.58 9.90
N SER A 474 -23.94 -30.00 8.68
CA SER A 474 -24.28 -29.11 7.55
C SER A 474 -23.23 -28.03 7.25
N GLY A 475 -21.96 -28.29 7.53
CA GLY A 475 -20.86 -27.34 7.33
C GLY A 475 -20.74 -26.25 8.40
N ALA A 476 -21.41 -26.39 9.55
CA ALA A 476 -21.29 -25.49 10.68
C ALA A 476 -19.89 -25.52 11.32
N PHE A 477 -19.58 -24.48 12.10
CA PHE A 477 -18.32 -24.32 12.81
C PHE A 477 -18.55 -24.58 14.30
N ASP A 478 -17.63 -25.30 14.96
CA ASP A 478 -17.61 -25.47 16.40
C ASP A 478 -16.42 -24.70 16.99
N THR A 479 -16.69 -23.70 17.82
CA THR A 479 -15.65 -22.94 18.55
C THR A 479 -15.53 -23.48 19.97
N PHE A 480 -14.34 -23.91 20.36
CA PHE A 480 -14.01 -24.31 21.72
C PHE A 480 -13.18 -23.18 22.33
N VAL A 481 -13.82 -22.37 23.18
CA VAL A 481 -13.20 -21.19 23.78
C VAL A 481 -12.10 -21.59 24.75
N SER A 482 -10.92 -20.96 24.70
CA SER A 482 -9.85 -21.17 25.68
C SER A 482 -10.29 -20.71 27.07
N LYS A 483 -9.66 -21.23 28.13
CA LYS A 483 -9.86 -20.72 29.50
C LYS A 483 -8.85 -19.66 29.90
N CYS A 484 -7.87 -19.36 29.03
CA CYS A 484 -6.88 -18.30 29.20
C CYS A 484 -6.32 -18.19 30.63
N ASN A 485 -5.75 -19.30 31.11
CA ASN A 485 -5.39 -19.48 32.53
C ASN A 485 -3.97 -20.04 32.77
N GLY A 486 -3.07 -19.90 31.79
CA GLY A 486 -1.72 -20.45 31.81
C GLY A 486 -1.67 -21.97 31.64
N THR A 487 -2.77 -22.63 31.26
CA THR A 487 -2.80 -24.07 30.97
C THR A 487 -3.71 -24.38 29.79
N VAL A 488 -3.34 -25.38 28.98
CA VAL A 488 -4.14 -25.82 27.83
C VAL A 488 -5.46 -26.42 28.31
N SER A 489 -6.53 -25.63 28.28
CA SER A 489 -7.86 -26.08 28.67
C SER A 489 -8.94 -25.26 27.97
N PHE A 490 -10.00 -25.94 27.52
CA PHE A 490 -11.06 -25.33 26.71
C PHE A 490 -12.45 -25.50 27.36
N GLY A 491 -13.39 -24.64 26.98
CA GLY A 491 -14.81 -24.76 27.28
C GLY A 491 -15.54 -25.80 26.42
N ALA A 492 -16.87 -25.87 26.56
CA ALA A 492 -17.71 -26.65 25.65
C ALA A 492 -17.81 -25.98 24.26
N ALA A 493 -18.12 -26.75 23.23
CA ALA A 493 -18.28 -26.24 21.88
C ALA A 493 -19.47 -25.28 21.74
N VAL A 494 -19.25 -24.10 21.17
CA VAL A 494 -20.29 -23.22 20.63
C VAL A 494 -20.42 -23.48 19.13
N THR A 495 -21.56 -24.02 18.69
CA THR A 495 -21.80 -24.29 17.26
C THR A 495 -22.41 -23.06 16.57
N SER A 496 -21.69 -22.50 15.60
CA SER A 496 -22.14 -21.39 14.73
C SER A 496 -22.61 -21.90 13.36
N THR A 497 -23.90 -21.65 13.05
CA THR A 497 -24.50 -21.93 11.73
C THR A 497 -24.42 -20.76 10.76
N THR A 498 -24.23 -19.52 11.25
CA THR A 498 -23.90 -18.38 10.40
C THR A 498 -22.63 -18.70 9.60
N GLY A 499 -22.66 -18.51 8.28
CA GLY A 499 -21.52 -18.82 7.41
C GLY A 499 -21.19 -20.31 7.26
N ALA A 500 -22.06 -21.22 7.73
CA ALA A 500 -21.90 -22.65 7.50
C ALA A 500 -21.74 -22.96 6.01
N ASN A 501 -20.79 -23.85 5.67
CA ASN A 501 -20.44 -24.13 4.29
C ASN A 501 -20.09 -25.60 4.09
N THR A 502 -20.75 -26.26 3.13
CA THR A 502 -20.56 -27.67 2.81
C THR A 502 -19.59 -27.90 1.64
N SER A 503 -19.06 -26.83 1.02
CA SER A 503 -18.09 -26.95 -0.06
C SER A 503 -16.67 -27.12 0.48
N VAL A 504 -16.05 -28.26 0.17
CA VAL A 504 -14.66 -28.62 0.55
C VAL A 504 -13.62 -27.62 -0.01
N GLY A 505 -13.92 -26.94 -1.11
CA GLY A 505 -13.07 -25.89 -1.69
C GLY A 505 -13.15 -24.53 -0.97
N THR A 506 -13.97 -24.40 0.07
CA THR A 506 -14.03 -23.15 0.86
C THR A 506 -12.79 -23.00 1.71
N ARG A 507 -12.12 -21.86 1.57
CA ARG A 507 -11.03 -21.44 2.44
C ARG A 507 -11.58 -20.54 3.53
N VAL A 508 -11.09 -20.79 4.74
CA VAL A 508 -11.47 -20.12 5.97
C VAL A 508 -10.22 -19.47 6.53
N TYR A 509 -10.36 -18.21 6.94
CA TYR A 509 -9.31 -17.43 7.60
C TYR A 509 -9.91 -16.78 8.85
N PHE A 510 -9.05 -16.42 9.79
CA PHE A 510 -9.42 -15.66 10.98
C PHE A 510 -8.43 -14.52 11.16
N ALA A 511 -8.92 -13.29 11.34
CA ALA A 511 -8.12 -12.09 11.59
C ALA A 511 -9.03 -10.97 12.09
N ASP A 512 -8.53 -10.06 12.93
CA ASP A 512 -9.32 -8.90 13.38
C ASP A 512 -9.44 -7.88 12.23
N VAL A 513 -10.52 -7.95 11.46
CA VAL A 513 -10.74 -7.07 10.31
C VAL A 513 -11.26 -5.70 10.73
N ASP A 514 -11.87 -5.56 11.91
CA ASP A 514 -12.52 -4.30 12.30
C ASP A 514 -11.86 -3.51 13.45
N GLY A 515 -10.87 -4.10 14.10
CA GLY A 515 -10.07 -3.49 15.15
C GLY A 515 -10.75 -3.53 16.52
N ASP A 516 -11.68 -4.47 16.73
CA ASP A 516 -12.38 -4.63 18.02
C ASP A 516 -11.70 -5.59 19.01
N GLY A 517 -10.51 -6.10 18.63
CA GLY A 517 -9.68 -7.02 19.38
C GLY A 517 -10.02 -8.50 19.15
N LYS A 518 -10.97 -8.83 18.26
CA LYS A 518 -11.43 -10.21 18.02
C LYS A 518 -11.20 -10.62 16.59
N ALA A 519 -10.73 -11.84 16.40
CA ALA A 519 -10.57 -12.40 15.07
C ALA A 519 -11.93 -12.72 14.42
N ASP A 520 -12.28 -11.92 13.42
CA ASP A 520 -13.38 -12.17 12.50
C ASP A 520 -13.11 -13.38 11.61
N ARG A 521 -14.17 -14.08 11.20
CA ARG A 521 -14.05 -15.21 10.28
C ARG A 521 -14.27 -14.76 8.84
N ILE A 522 -13.29 -15.01 7.97
CA ILE A 522 -13.37 -14.70 6.54
C ILE A 522 -13.51 -15.98 5.71
N LEU A 523 -14.49 -16.02 4.80
CA LEU A 523 -14.73 -17.14 3.89
C LEU A 523 -14.53 -16.73 2.43
N TRP A 524 -13.74 -17.52 1.69
CA TRP A 524 -13.60 -17.40 0.24
C TRP A 524 -13.76 -18.77 -0.44
N ASN A 525 -14.42 -18.78 -1.60
CA ASN A 525 -14.56 -19.96 -2.44
C ASN A 525 -14.72 -19.46 -3.89
N PRO A 526 -13.93 -19.94 -4.88
CA PRO A 526 -13.97 -19.40 -6.23
C PRO A 526 -15.28 -19.69 -6.96
N ALA A 527 -16.02 -20.73 -6.56
CA ALA A 527 -17.29 -21.13 -7.17
C ALA A 527 -18.53 -20.58 -6.45
N GLN A 528 -18.37 -19.73 -5.42
CA GLN A 528 -19.48 -19.13 -4.66
C GLN A 528 -19.36 -17.61 -4.64
N GLU A 529 -20.49 -16.90 -4.56
CA GLU A 529 -20.52 -15.43 -4.43
C GLU A 529 -19.70 -14.65 -5.47
N GLY A 530 -19.53 -15.19 -6.68
CA GLY A 530 -18.65 -14.59 -7.70
C GLY A 530 -17.17 -14.53 -7.31
N GLY A 531 -16.73 -15.36 -6.36
CA GLY A 531 -15.37 -15.31 -5.81
C GLY A 531 -15.13 -14.15 -4.84
N ARG A 532 -16.19 -13.60 -4.23
CA ARG A 532 -16.11 -12.58 -3.17
C ARG A 532 -15.62 -13.16 -1.85
N THR A 533 -14.87 -12.35 -1.10
CA THR A 533 -14.54 -12.61 0.30
C THR A 533 -15.70 -12.16 1.18
N ARG A 534 -16.23 -13.08 2.01
CA ARG A 534 -17.30 -12.82 2.99
C ARG A 534 -16.69 -12.69 4.37
N VAL A 535 -16.91 -11.57 5.06
CA VAL A 535 -16.44 -11.34 6.43
C VAL A 535 -17.59 -11.52 7.40
N TYR A 536 -17.36 -12.29 8.48
CA TYR A 536 -18.32 -12.55 9.54
C TYR A 536 -17.76 -12.05 10.87
N ARG A 537 -18.41 -11.05 11.44
CA ARG A 537 -18.02 -10.41 12.71
C ARG A 537 -18.11 -11.38 13.87
N SER A 538 -17.08 -11.47 14.72
CA SER A 538 -17.15 -12.23 15.98
C SER A 538 -18.16 -11.61 16.95
N THR A 539 -18.86 -12.44 17.72
CA THR A 539 -19.70 -11.96 18.84
C THR A 539 -18.99 -12.03 20.20
N GLY A 540 -17.69 -12.35 20.25
CA GLY A 540 -16.93 -12.52 21.49
C GLY A 540 -17.30 -13.75 22.33
N ALA A 541 -18.06 -14.70 21.76
CA ALA A 541 -18.55 -15.89 22.45
C ALA A 541 -18.55 -17.13 21.54
N GLY A 542 -17.62 -17.19 20.58
CA GLY A 542 -17.50 -18.30 19.61
C GLY A 542 -18.57 -18.36 18.51
N ALA A 543 -19.53 -17.41 18.50
CA ALA A 543 -20.51 -17.23 17.43
C ALA A 543 -20.16 -16.01 16.55
N PHE A 544 -20.82 -15.91 15.39
CA PHE A 544 -20.53 -14.89 14.37
C PHE A 544 -21.80 -14.36 13.70
N THR A 545 -21.77 -13.11 13.24
CA THR A 545 -22.80 -12.49 12.37
C THR A 545 -22.20 -12.14 11.00
N LEU A 546 -22.99 -12.02 9.94
CA LEU A 546 -22.46 -11.55 8.65
C LEU A 546 -22.16 -10.05 8.75
N HIS A 547 -20.91 -9.65 8.46
CA HIS A 547 -20.51 -8.24 8.46
C HIS A 547 -20.68 -7.64 7.06
N PHE A 548 -19.92 -8.14 6.07
CA PHE A 548 -20.02 -7.67 4.68
C PHE A 548 -19.51 -8.70 3.65
N LEU A 549 -19.85 -8.48 2.38
CA LEU A 549 -19.18 -9.08 1.23
C LEU A 549 -18.35 -7.98 0.57
N HIS A 550 -17.06 -8.25 0.31
CA HIS A 550 -16.22 -7.27 -0.35
C HIS A 550 -16.30 -7.43 -1.88
N GLU A 551 -16.79 -6.39 -2.54
CA GLU A 551 -17.03 -6.34 -3.99
C GLU A 551 -15.76 -6.13 -4.83
N SER A 552 -14.63 -5.73 -4.23
CA SER A 552 -13.35 -5.55 -4.93
C SER A 552 -12.32 -6.63 -4.58
N GLY A 553 -11.36 -6.86 -5.49
CA GLY A 553 -10.38 -7.93 -5.34
C GLY A 553 -11.04 -9.31 -5.27
N THR A 554 -12.01 -9.55 -6.13
CA THR A 554 -12.74 -10.82 -6.23
C THR A 554 -12.02 -11.74 -7.21
N SER A 555 -12.17 -13.06 -7.02
CA SER A 555 -11.61 -14.00 -7.99
C SER A 555 -12.33 -15.34 -7.97
N GLY A 556 -12.84 -15.77 -9.12
CA GLY A 556 -13.36 -17.12 -9.35
C GLY A 556 -12.30 -18.14 -9.78
N VAL A 557 -11.01 -17.89 -9.52
CA VAL A 557 -9.89 -18.73 -9.98
C VAL A 557 -9.22 -19.41 -8.78
N GLU A 558 -9.13 -20.74 -8.79
CA GLU A 558 -8.58 -21.55 -7.68
C GLU A 558 -7.12 -21.19 -7.31
N THR A 559 -6.28 -20.81 -8.27
CA THR A 559 -4.87 -20.45 -8.01
C THR A 559 -4.70 -19.08 -7.35
N SER A 560 -5.79 -18.34 -7.13
CA SER A 560 -5.80 -17.15 -6.26
C SER A 560 -5.40 -17.50 -4.83
N ARG A 561 -4.82 -16.54 -4.11
CA ARG A 561 -4.57 -16.60 -2.66
C ARG A 561 -5.06 -15.31 -2.01
N PHE A 562 -5.53 -15.44 -0.78
CA PHE A 562 -5.95 -14.33 0.06
C PHE A 562 -5.24 -14.47 1.41
N TYR A 563 -4.78 -13.34 1.94
CA TYR A 563 -4.17 -13.24 3.26
C TYR A 563 -4.83 -12.08 4.00
N PHE A 564 -4.88 -12.17 5.32
CA PHE A 564 -5.50 -11.19 6.19
C PHE A 564 -4.55 -10.92 7.34
N ALA A 565 -3.95 -9.73 7.35
CA ALA A 565 -2.96 -9.28 8.32
C ALA A 565 -2.88 -7.76 8.28
N ASP A 566 -2.60 -7.11 9.40
CA ASP A 566 -2.39 -5.67 9.47
C ASP A 566 -1.04 -5.35 8.82
N VAL A 567 -1.02 -4.89 7.56
CA VAL A 567 0.25 -4.67 6.84
C VAL A 567 0.64 -3.20 6.79
N ASP A 568 -0.27 -2.27 7.12
CA ASP A 568 0.04 -0.84 7.25
C ASP A 568 0.16 -0.33 8.69
N GLY A 569 -0.10 -1.17 9.70
CA GLY A 569 0.13 -0.91 11.12
C GLY A 569 -0.97 -0.08 11.77
N ASP A 570 -2.22 -0.22 11.31
CA ASP A 570 -3.36 0.59 11.76
C ASP A 570 -4.28 -0.10 12.79
N GLY A 571 -3.92 -1.32 13.21
CA GLY A 571 -4.62 -2.19 14.15
C GLY A 571 -5.72 -3.04 13.51
N LYS A 572 -5.82 -3.11 12.18
CA LYS A 572 -6.83 -3.91 11.46
C LYS A 572 -6.20 -4.78 10.39
N ALA A 573 -6.69 -6.01 10.27
CA ALA A 573 -6.24 -6.94 9.25
C ALA A 573 -6.72 -6.52 7.85
N ASP A 574 -5.76 -6.22 6.97
CA ASP A 574 -5.99 -5.87 5.57
C ASP A 574 -6.19 -7.09 4.70
N LYS A 575 -6.96 -6.95 3.61
CA LYS A 575 -7.08 -8.01 2.60
C LYS A 575 -5.96 -7.91 1.58
N VAL A 576 -5.04 -8.87 1.59
CA VAL A 576 -4.04 -9.05 0.53
C VAL A 576 -4.52 -10.11 -0.47
N PHE A 577 -4.55 -9.77 -1.75
CA PHE A 577 -4.88 -10.67 -2.86
C PHE A 577 -3.66 -10.87 -3.76
N TRP A 578 -3.35 -12.14 -4.04
CA TRP A 578 -2.30 -12.55 -4.98
C TRP A 578 -2.82 -13.63 -5.94
N ARG A 579 -2.32 -13.63 -7.17
CA ARG A 579 -2.50 -14.73 -8.12
C ARG A 579 -1.30 -14.77 -9.10
N PRO A 580 -0.58 -15.90 -9.24
CA PRO A 580 0.63 -16.01 -10.07
C PRO A 580 0.49 -15.40 -11.48
N GLY A 581 -0.56 -15.79 -12.20
CA GLY A 581 -0.84 -15.32 -13.57
C GLY A 581 -1.54 -13.96 -13.68
N PHE A 582 -1.63 -13.15 -12.61
CA PHE A 582 -2.30 -11.84 -12.65
C PHE A 582 -1.35 -10.69 -12.32
N ARG A 583 -1.31 -9.65 -13.17
CA ARG A 583 -0.44 -8.48 -13.00
C ARG A 583 1.03 -8.84 -12.71
N GLU A 584 1.60 -9.77 -13.48
CA GLU A 584 2.95 -10.35 -13.27
C GLU A 584 3.16 -11.05 -11.91
N GLY A 585 2.07 -11.34 -11.19
CA GLY A 585 2.12 -11.88 -9.84
C GLY A 585 2.30 -10.82 -8.75
N ARG A 586 2.07 -9.54 -9.04
CA ARG A 586 2.06 -8.44 -8.06
C ARG A 586 0.83 -8.52 -7.16
N MET A 587 1.01 -8.21 -5.88
CA MET A 587 -0.08 -8.26 -4.90
C MET A 587 -0.97 -7.01 -4.97
N GLN A 588 -2.23 -7.21 -4.59
CA GLN A 588 -3.21 -6.15 -4.40
C GLN A 588 -3.59 -6.13 -2.92
N ILE A 589 -3.25 -5.05 -2.22
CA ILE A 589 -3.57 -4.85 -0.81
C ILE A 589 -4.79 -3.93 -0.75
N TYR A 590 -5.82 -4.33 -0.03
CA TYR A 590 -7.05 -3.57 0.16
C TYR A 590 -7.16 -3.26 1.67
N PRO A 591 -6.69 -2.08 2.11
CA PRO A 591 -6.69 -1.74 3.52
C PRO A 591 -8.07 -1.82 4.16
N SER A 592 -8.14 -2.21 5.43
CA SER A 592 -9.41 -2.22 6.16
C SER A 592 -9.89 -0.80 6.47
N THR A 593 -11.20 -0.63 6.59
CA THR A 593 -11.86 0.60 7.06
C THR A 593 -12.71 0.37 8.30
N GLY A 594 -12.52 -0.76 9.00
CA GLY A 594 -13.34 -1.18 10.14
C GLY A 594 -14.77 -1.66 9.79
N THR A 595 -15.18 -1.46 8.54
CA THR A 595 -16.58 -1.69 8.06
C THR A 595 -16.64 -2.29 6.66
N ASN A 596 -15.54 -2.21 5.91
CA ASN A 596 -15.29 -2.91 4.65
C ASN A 596 -13.76 -2.93 4.43
N PHE A 597 -13.32 -3.54 3.33
CA PHE A 597 -12.00 -3.22 2.76
C PHE A 597 -12.13 -2.08 1.75
N ALA A 598 -11.04 -1.37 1.47
CA ALA A 598 -11.00 -0.31 0.48
C ALA A 598 -11.44 -0.79 -0.92
N GLY A 599 -12.29 -0.03 -1.62
CA GLY A 599 -12.76 -0.36 -2.98
C GLY A 599 -11.71 -0.21 -4.09
N SER A 600 -10.45 0.07 -3.76
CA SER A 600 -9.34 0.18 -4.72
C SER A 600 -8.02 -0.20 -4.04
N PRO A 601 -7.19 -1.05 -4.67
CA PRO A 601 -6.02 -1.58 -4.00
C PRO A 601 -4.83 -0.63 -4.01
N VAL A 602 -4.01 -0.74 -2.98
CA VAL A 602 -2.58 -0.42 -3.03
C VAL A 602 -1.88 -1.58 -3.76
N MET A 603 -1.13 -1.28 -4.81
CA MET A 603 -0.38 -2.30 -5.55
C MET A 603 1.01 -2.47 -4.96
N ASP A 604 1.34 -3.64 -4.44
CA ASP A 604 2.69 -3.89 -3.96
C ASP A 604 3.61 -4.29 -5.13
N ASN A 605 4.72 -3.55 -5.26
CA ASN A 605 5.71 -3.68 -6.33
C ASN A 605 7.01 -4.33 -5.84
N THR A 606 7.08 -4.74 -4.58
CA THR A 606 8.24 -5.40 -3.97
C THR A 606 8.00 -6.92 -3.95
N GLY A 607 9.06 -7.73 -4.11
CA GLY A 607 8.99 -9.17 -3.78
C GLY A 607 7.85 -9.97 -4.39
N PHE A 608 7.42 -9.69 -5.62
CA PHE A 608 6.31 -10.38 -6.28
C PHE A 608 6.79 -11.63 -7.03
N SER A 609 5.87 -12.56 -7.36
CA SER A 609 6.19 -13.69 -8.25
C SER A 609 5.00 -14.20 -9.04
N ASN A 610 5.29 -14.61 -10.27
CA ASN A 610 4.41 -15.34 -11.18
C ASN A 610 4.49 -16.87 -11.04
N SER A 611 5.23 -17.40 -10.06
CA SER A 611 5.36 -18.85 -9.81
C SER A 611 4.35 -19.32 -8.75
N GLU A 612 3.58 -20.36 -9.05
CA GLU A 612 2.62 -20.97 -8.12
C GLU A 612 3.30 -21.68 -6.93
N ASN A 613 4.60 -21.96 -7.03
CA ASN A 613 5.43 -22.51 -5.95
C ASN A 613 5.94 -21.42 -4.99
N THR A 614 5.41 -20.20 -5.08
CA THR A 614 5.76 -19.11 -4.16
C THR A 614 4.76 -19.09 -3.02
N ASP A 615 5.25 -19.28 -1.80
CA ASP A 615 4.49 -19.04 -0.59
C ASP A 615 4.78 -17.64 -0.05
N PHE A 616 3.74 -17.03 0.51
CA PHE A 616 3.79 -15.73 1.15
C PHE A 616 3.23 -15.84 2.56
N PHE A 617 3.90 -15.18 3.49
CA PHE A 617 3.52 -15.11 4.90
C PHE A 617 3.49 -13.65 5.32
N PHE A 618 2.65 -13.34 6.30
CA PHE A 618 2.51 -12.00 6.88
C PHE A 618 2.53 -12.17 8.40
N ALA A 619 3.54 -11.62 9.05
CA ALA A 619 3.71 -11.68 10.50
C ALA A 619 4.65 -10.54 10.93
N ASP A 620 4.45 -9.94 12.09
CA ASP A 620 5.38 -8.93 12.62
C ASP A 620 6.68 -9.62 13.07
N ILE A 621 7.73 -9.53 12.26
CA ILE A 621 9.03 -10.15 12.56
C ILE A 621 9.97 -9.13 13.23
N ASP A 622 9.74 -7.84 13.03
CA ASP A 622 10.59 -6.77 13.55
C ASP A 622 10.04 -5.99 14.75
N GLY A 623 8.88 -6.39 15.29
CA GLY A 623 8.31 -5.91 16.54
C GLY A 623 7.79 -4.47 16.44
N ARG A 624 7.18 -4.12 15.30
CA ARG A 624 6.66 -2.78 15.00
C ARG A 624 5.16 -2.75 14.69
N ASP A 625 4.42 -3.73 15.17
CA ASP A 625 2.97 -3.93 15.06
C ASP A 625 2.46 -4.26 13.64
N GLY A 626 3.16 -3.82 12.58
CA GLY A 626 2.82 -4.13 11.19
C GLY A 626 3.40 -5.45 10.69
N ALA A 627 2.56 -6.29 10.09
CA ALA A 627 2.92 -7.60 9.58
C ALA A 627 3.86 -7.52 8.36
N ASP A 628 5.12 -7.90 8.57
CA ASP A 628 6.12 -8.04 7.52
C ASP A 628 5.73 -9.12 6.51
N LYS A 629 5.94 -8.84 5.22
CA LYS A 629 5.73 -9.84 4.17
C LYS A 629 6.99 -10.69 3.99
N VAL A 630 6.86 -12.00 4.18
CA VAL A 630 7.89 -12.98 3.82
C VAL A 630 7.58 -13.61 2.47
N TYR A 631 8.59 -13.64 1.61
CA TYR A 631 8.64 -14.39 0.37
C TYR A 631 9.39 -15.72 0.59
N TRP A 632 8.84 -16.83 0.14
CA TRP A 632 9.58 -18.09 -0.01
C TRP A 632 9.22 -18.80 -1.32
N ASN A 633 10.22 -19.40 -1.99
CA ASN A 633 10.00 -20.29 -3.12
C ASN A 633 11.20 -21.25 -3.22
N PRO A 634 11.01 -22.58 -3.21
CA PRO A 634 12.12 -23.54 -3.18
C PRO A 634 13.00 -23.54 -4.45
N GLY A 635 12.53 -22.93 -5.55
CA GLY A 635 13.27 -22.78 -6.80
C GLY A 635 13.94 -21.42 -7.00
N ASN A 636 13.77 -20.46 -6.07
CA ASN A 636 14.40 -19.14 -6.15
C ASN A 636 15.27 -18.88 -4.91
N TYR A 637 16.30 -18.04 -5.05
CA TYR A 637 17.21 -17.65 -3.96
C TYR A 637 17.79 -18.84 -3.18
N ASP A 638 18.09 -19.94 -3.87
CA ASP A 638 18.59 -21.19 -3.28
C ASP A 638 17.70 -21.80 -2.18
N GLY A 639 16.40 -21.44 -2.18
CA GLY A 639 15.42 -21.82 -1.16
C GLY A 639 15.34 -20.87 0.04
N ASP A 640 16.05 -19.73 0.04
CA ASP A 640 16.02 -18.76 1.12
C ASP A 640 14.76 -17.90 1.17
N THR A 641 14.40 -17.48 2.39
CA THR A 641 13.38 -16.48 2.67
C THR A 641 13.88 -15.06 2.40
N LYS A 642 13.02 -14.21 1.84
CA LYS A 642 13.21 -12.74 1.82
C LYS A 642 12.14 -12.05 2.64
N VAL A 643 12.54 -11.13 3.51
CA VAL A 643 11.62 -10.34 4.35
C VAL A 643 11.50 -8.93 3.76
N PHE A 644 10.27 -8.49 3.55
CA PHE A 644 9.91 -7.16 3.06
C PHE A 644 9.20 -6.44 4.19
N ARG A 645 9.97 -5.65 4.96
CA ARG A 645 9.48 -5.14 6.23
C ARG A 645 8.35 -4.12 6.05
N ALA A 646 7.31 -4.19 6.86
CA ALA A 646 6.19 -3.27 6.86
C ALA A 646 6.70 -1.84 7.11
N LEU A 647 6.25 -0.89 6.31
CA LEU A 647 6.51 0.52 6.52
C LEU A 647 5.49 1.05 7.53
N THR A 648 5.60 0.60 8.78
CA THR A 648 4.79 1.12 9.89
C THR A 648 5.05 2.62 10.06
N PRO A 649 4.01 3.43 10.35
CA PRO A 649 3.96 4.79 9.81
C PRO A 649 4.26 5.93 10.81
#